data_AF-A0A8T4T3M1-F1
#
_entry.id   AF-A0A8T4T3M1-F1
#
_cell.length_a   1.000
_cell.length_b   1.000
_cell.length_c   1.000
_cell.angle_alpha   90.00
_cell.angle_beta   90.00
_cell.angle_gamma   90.00
#
_symmetry.space_group_name_H-M   'P 1'
#
loop_
_entity.id
_entity.type
_entity.pdbx_description
1 polymer ?
#
loop_
_entity_poly.entity_id
_entity_poly.type
_entity_poly.pdbx_seq_one_letter_code
_entity_poly.pdbx_strand_id
1 'polypeptide(L)'
;MDILKDQLISFQLKSRSISNIKEQKQKMNYQNLSEKPKDFLVKNKVLILTLFLFAIFLSPVSAQQGAQLKISRENYEAGETIQAELTFSKVPIKDFDISLVKDEIKIPVGAIAIKLSDKRYFIYFDIPNTIGKGEYEVSINNIIYLVDGNLVESSVSQKISINSINPAFYWLKDQKKEIIEEIVFSTAALANAGLNPSSNELLEKQSSLGCFPKENCNVKDTALGLIALNSLDLDAAKSLNWLKGAQNDISLGSFKVIINSQSSGTCQINEDSLDIISGLGEKDVTGETQINVDCSSLPSVNIKLTHSYLGNSFDLQSTSQKQATFNINDKGCFGISYKSNCDYESSLYAAYALEKLQQNNEKVLIWLKENYDEFTTLHHAFLVLMDDFAYSKEWLINNQLSRGAWSKKALSLDTTEDLFTTSIAAWALRPTPYGEDGLRLLKDKESLDNWNNDILLTSQILFFSFQDEKIQPSLSLNPGIIAVFKNQKDPIRLLLSNKGDSQLNVKINAKQGVTVDKSSTIINSRETRTILMTIDTGLITESSVEIIYNDKLYIIPVIISDEIQSYSTNPLRFITEKSSIKFTILSKETKEGDIKFKNFGDQTLTEVKLALSGKLLEIVALDTASFSQINPNETKNVFARINKNKNPLSGDYKGNLTIISKEGYASVLALEVEITDFKSSQVEIKSESDVKQETEEEKVNETQEEIQEERKSALPIAIIILVILILAVLTFYIIKKKKPRKSKKVEVNFPKPTESARFKEHLRRLEELKK
;
A
#
# COMPACT_ATOMS: atom_id res chain seq x y z
N MET A 1 -22.81 33.92 -35.89
CA MET A 1 -23.28 32.54 -35.61
C MET A 1 -22.34 31.62 -36.35
N ASP A 2 -21.11 31.66 -35.87
CA ASP A 2 -19.96 30.86 -36.25
C ASP A 2 -19.61 30.06 -35.00
N ILE A 3 -18.87 28.96 -35.17
CA ILE A 3 -18.43 28.02 -34.13
C ILE A 3 -19.46 26.90 -33.87
N LEU A 4 -19.48 25.91 -34.77
CA LEU A 4 -19.65 24.48 -34.43
C LEU A 4 -19.41 23.58 -35.67
N LYS A 5 -18.27 23.79 -36.34
CA LYS A 5 -17.79 22.88 -37.41
C LYS A 5 -16.27 22.64 -37.43
N ASP A 6 -15.54 23.04 -36.39
CA ASP A 6 -14.06 22.99 -36.34
C ASP A 6 -13.48 22.17 -35.17
N GLN A 7 -13.95 20.93 -34.93
CA GLN A 7 -13.24 20.00 -34.02
C GLN A 7 -13.23 18.53 -34.47
N LEU A 8 -13.13 18.26 -35.78
CA LEU A 8 -12.94 16.87 -36.26
C LEU A 8 -11.90 16.71 -37.38
N ILE A 9 -11.07 17.73 -37.61
CA ILE A 9 -9.98 17.66 -38.60
C ILE A 9 -8.70 18.28 -38.00
N SER A 10 -8.02 17.53 -37.14
CA SER A 10 -6.59 17.76 -36.85
C SER A 10 -5.92 16.52 -36.24
N PHE A 11 -6.00 15.37 -36.91
CA PHE A 11 -5.05 14.28 -36.62
C PHE A 11 -4.81 13.37 -37.82
N GLN A 12 -4.60 13.95 -39.01
CA GLN A 12 -3.87 13.31 -40.10
C GLN A 12 -3.16 14.38 -40.92
N LEU A 13 -1.84 14.50 -40.74
CA LEU A 13 -0.82 14.84 -41.75
C LEU A 13 0.50 15.26 -41.08
N LYS A 14 1.37 14.27 -40.82
CA LYS A 14 2.84 14.34 -40.78
C LYS A 14 3.27 12.91 -40.42
N SER A 15 3.55 12.03 -41.38
CA SER A 15 4.79 12.08 -42.14
C SER A 15 4.70 11.18 -43.39
N ARG A 16 5.09 11.74 -44.54
CA ARG A 16 5.43 10.99 -45.76
C ARG A 16 6.76 11.52 -46.27
N SER A 17 7.57 10.59 -46.81
CA SER A 17 8.96 10.69 -47.27
C SER A 17 9.94 10.62 -46.10
N ILE A 18 10.77 9.58 -45.99
CA ILE A 18 11.87 9.30 -46.91
C ILE A 18 11.86 7.85 -47.40
N SER A 19 11.89 7.71 -48.72
CA SER A 19 12.18 6.50 -49.48
C SER A 19 13.70 6.34 -49.69
N ASN A 20 14.16 5.09 -49.59
CA ASN A 20 15.41 4.49 -50.07
C ASN A 20 16.34 3.99 -48.96
N ILE A 21 16.36 2.66 -48.76
CA ILE A 21 17.55 1.80 -48.95
C ILE A 21 17.07 0.33 -48.98
N LYS A 22 17.73 -0.43 -49.85
CA LYS A 22 17.47 -1.79 -50.36
C LYS A 22 17.32 -2.88 -49.27
N GLU A 23 16.25 -3.68 -49.36
CA GLU A 23 16.20 -5.03 -48.80
C GLU A 23 16.45 -6.08 -49.90
N GLN A 24 17.52 -6.85 -49.73
CA GLN A 24 17.77 -8.08 -50.48
C GLN A 24 16.84 -9.19 -49.98
N LYS A 25 15.79 -9.50 -50.76
CA LYS A 25 15.03 -10.75 -50.61
C LYS A 25 15.77 -11.89 -51.33
N GLN A 26 16.32 -12.82 -50.54
CA GLN A 26 16.75 -14.12 -51.04
C GLN A 26 15.52 -14.98 -51.36
N LYS A 27 15.36 -15.34 -52.63
CA LYS A 27 14.39 -16.35 -53.10
C LYS A 27 14.83 -17.72 -52.60
N MET A 28 13.91 -18.48 -51.98
CA MET A 28 13.99 -19.94 -51.98
C MET A 28 12.75 -20.53 -52.64
N ASN A 29 13.04 -21.45 -53.55
CA ASN A 29 12.16 -22.06 -54.53
C ASN A 29 11.56 -23.35 -53.93
N TYR A 30 10.23 -23.48 -53.91
CA TYR A 30 9.55 -24.72 -53.52
C TYR A 30 9.17 -25.50 -54.78
N GLN A 31 9.99 -26.45 -55.17
CA GLN A 31 9.58 -27.58 -56.00
C GLN A 31 10.25 -28.86 -55.50
N ASN A 32 9.45 -29.94 -55.50
CA ASN A 32 9.77 -31.34 -55.22
C ASN A 32 9.76 -31.76 -53.74
N LEU A 33 8.68 -32.41 -53.31
CA LEU A 33 8.58 -33.89 -53.30
C LEU A 33 7.32 -34.34 -52.56
N SER A 34 6.36 -34.80 -53.36
CA SER A 34 5.31 -35.73 -52.98
C SER A 34 5.94 -37.11 -52.79
N GLU A 35 5.75 -37.73 -51.63
CA GLU A 35 5.43 -39.17 -51.49
C GLU A 35 5.08 -39.49 -50.02
N LYS A 36 3.84 -39.95 -49.79
CA LYS A 36 3.38 -40.46 -48.49
C LYS A 36 3.65 -41.97 -48.41
N PRO A 37 4.19 -42.51 -47.30
CA PRO A 37 4.02 -43.91 -46.96
C PRO A 37 2.81 -44.10 -46.04
N LYS A 38 1.87 -44.96 -46.44
CA LYS A 38 0.61 -45.30 -45.76
C LYS A 38 0.76 -46.17 -44.49
N ASP A 39 1.97 -46.53 -44.08
CA ASP A 39 2.18 -47.46 -42.94
C ASP A 39 2.29 -46.79 -41.56
N PHE A 40 2.33 -45.45 -41.48
CA PHE A 40 2.44 -44.74 -40.20
C PHE A 40 1.10 -44.63 -39.44
N LEU A 41 -0.03 -44.86 -40.11
CA LEU A 41 -1.36 -44.58 -39.58
C LEU A 41 -2.01 -45.73 -38.81
N VAL A 42 -1.52 -46.97 -38.95
CA VAL A 42 -2.11 -48.14 -38.29
C VAL A 42 -1.46 -48.42 -36.93
N LYS A 43 -0.13 -48.24 -36.79
CA LYS A 43 0.59 -48.45 -35.51
C LYS A 43 0.35 -47.35 -34.47
N ASN A 44 0.01 -46.12 -34.89
CA ASN A 44 -0.29 -45.03 -33.96
C ASN A 44 -1.72 -45.08 -33.39
N LYS A 45 -2.67 -45.74 -34.06
CA LYS A 45 -4.02 -45.89 -33.51
C LYS A 45 -4.05 -46.78 -32.27
N VAL A 46 -3.22 -47.83 -32.24
CA VAL A 46 -3.11 -48.71 -31.05
C VAL A 46 -2.45 -47.96 -29.90
N LEU A 47 -1.35 -47.21 -30.14
CA LEU A 47 -0.66 -46.41 -29.12
C LEU A 47 -1.53 -45.27 -28.56
N ILE A 48 -2.30 -44.60 -29.42
CA ILE A 48 -3.23 -43.55 -29.00
C ILE A 48 -4.40 -44.16 -28.23
N LEU A 49 -4.91 -45.33 -28.63
CA LEU A 49 -5.97 -46.04 -27.90
C LEU A 49 -5.47 -46.56 -26.54
N THR A 50 -4.23 -47.05 -26.42
CA THR A 50 -3.66 -47.42 -25.11
C THR A 50 -3.35 -46.21 -24.24
N LEU A 51 -2.87 -45.08 -24.79
CA LEU A 51 -2.72 -43.84 -24.02
C LEU A 51 -4.07 -43.28 -23.57
N PHE A 52 -5.12 -43.41 -24.38
CA PHE A 52 -6.46 -42.96 -24.03
C PHE A 52 -7.11 -43.88 -22.99
N LEU A 53 -6.94 -45.20 -23.08
CA LEU A 53 -7.36 -46.15 -22.04
C LEU A 53 -6.56 -45.97 -20.75
N PHE A 54 -5.25 -45.70 -20.82
CA PHE A 54 -4.42 -45.42 -19.64
C PHE A 54 -4.79 -44.07 -18.98
N ALA A 55 -5.23 -43.08 -19.76
CA ALA A 55 -5.78 -41.82 -19.24
C ALA A 55 -7.16 -42.01 -18.57
N ILE A 56 -7.97 -42.97 -19.01
CA ILE A 56 -9.25 -43.33 -18.38
C ILE A 56 -9.02 -44.12 -17.07
N PHE A 57 -7.92 -44.87 -16.95
CA PHE A 57 -7.51 -45.53 -15.69
C PHE A 57 -6.69 -44.63 -14.76
N LEU A 58 -6.27 -43.44 -15.22
CA LEU A 58 -5.64 -42.38 -14.43
C LEU A 58 -6.63 -41.28 -14.07
N SER A 59 -7.92 -41.56 -13.95
CA SER A 59 -8.72 -40.71 -13.08
C SER A 59 -8.13 -40.87 -11.68
N PRO A 60 -7.58 -39.80 -11.05
CA PRO A 60 -7.39 -39.85 -9.61
C PRO A 60 -8.80 -39.94 -9.03
N VAL A 61 -9.29 -41.16 -8.82
CA VAL A 61 -10.29 -41.41 -7.78
C VAL A 61 -9.56 -41.28 -6.46
N SER A 62 -9.02 -40.09 -6.22
CA SER A 62 -8.88 -39.57 -4.88
C SER A 62 -10.31 -39.26 -4.47
N ALA A 63 -11.06 -40.29 -4.06
CA ALA A 63 -12.13 -40.04 -3.12
C ALA A 63 -11.43 -39.36 -1.94
N GLN A 64 -11.45 -38.03 -1.91
CA GLN A 64 -10.84 -37.23 -0.88
C GLN A 64 -11.61 -37.57 0.39
N GLN A 65 -11.12 -38.56 1.13
CA GLN A 65 -11.66 -38.94 2.43
C GLN A 65 -11.39 -37.75 3.35
N GLY A 66 -12.37 -36.88 3.53
CA GLY A 66 -12.22 -35.70 4.38
C GLY A 66 -13.31 -34.65 4.19
N ALA A 67 -12.93 -33.40 4.49
CA ALA A 67 -13.73 -32.20 4.32
C ALA A 67 -13.45 -31.55 2.96
N GLN A 68 -14.46 -30.93 2.36
CA GLN A 68 -14.35 -30.13 1.16
C GLN A 68 -14.86 -28.72 1.46
N LEU A 69 -13.99 -27.73 1.26
CA LEU A 69 -14.30 -26.31 1.37
C LEU A 69 -14.51 -25.74 -0.04
N LYS A 70 -15.59 -24.97 -0.22
CA LYS A 70 -15.89 -24.25 -1.45
C LYS A 70 -16.20 -22.80 -1.14
N ILE A 71 -15.26 -21.92 -1.41
CA ILE A 71 -15.44 -20.46 -1.30
C ILE A 71 -16.19 -19.94 -2.54
N SER A 72 -17.09 -18.98 -2.33
CA SER A 72 -17.99 -18.48 -3.37
C SER A 72 -17.29 -17.68 -4.47
N ARG A 73 -16.17 -17.01 -4.15
CA ARG A 73 -15.35 -16.23 -5.08
C ARG A 73 -13.87 -16.43 -4.78
N GLU A 74 -13.01 -16.07 -5.72
CA GLU A 74 -11.55 -16.14 -5.56
C GLU A 74 -10.93 -14.77 -5.24
N ASN A 75 -11.60 -13.67 -5.57
CA ASN A 75 -11.10 -12.31 -5.38
C ASN A 75 -12.05 -11.50 -4.48
N TYR A 76 -11.47 -10.80 -3.51
CA TYR A 76 -12.18 -9.98 -2.54
C TYR A 76 -11.47 -8.64 -2.30
N GLU A 77 -12.20 -7.63 -1.83
CA GLU A 77 -11.58 -6.46 -1.18
C GLU A 77 -11.55 -6.65 0.34
N ALA A 78 -10.63 -5.95 1.01
CA ALA A 78 -10.72 -5.78 2.45
C ALA A 78 -12.10 -5.21 2.86
N GLY A 79 -12.69 -5.74 3.95
CA GLY A 79 -14.03 -5.38 4.41
C GLY A 79 -15.18 -6.16 3.78
N GLU A 80 -14.95 -6.94 2.73
CA GLU A 80 -16.00 -7.76 2.10
C GLU A 80 -16.33 -9.01 2.92
N THR A 81 -17.52 -9.57 2.70
CA THR A 81 -17.93 -10.83 3.33
C THR A 81 -17.48 -12.03 2.51
N ILE A 82 -16.70 -12.91 3.11
CA ILE A 82 -16.43 -14.25 2.58
C ILE A 82 -17.62 -15.15 2.88
N GLN A 83 -18.02 -15.94 1.89
CA GLN A 83 -19.04 -16.98 1.99
C GLN A 83 -18.45 -18.29 1.49
N ALA A 84 -18.55 -19.35 2.29
CA ALA A 84 -18.04 -20.66 1.95
C ALA A 84 -19.00 -21.78 2.37
N GLU A 85 -19.03 -22.84 1.57
CA GLU A 85 -19.71 -24.08 1.89
C GLU A 85 -18.68 -25.11 2.33
N LEU A 86 -18.93 -25.76 3.46
CA LEU A 86 -18.11 -26.81 4.03
C LEU A 86 -18.90 -28.11 4.05
N THR A 87 -18.39 -29.13 3.39
CA THR A 87 -19.02 -30.45 3.32
C THR A 87 -18.08 -31.52 3.85
N PHE A 88 -18.62 -32.53 4.51
CA PHE A 88 -17.85 -33.61 5.11
C PHE A 88 -18.27 -34.96 4.57
N SER A 89 -17.29 -35.80 4.24
CA SER A 89 -17.56 -37.21 3.91
C SER A 89 -18.01 -38.02 5.15
N LYS A 90 -17.48 -37.70 6.33
CA LYS A 90 -17.83 -38.27 7.64
C LYS A 90 -18.22 -37.17 8.63
N VAL A 91 -19.13 -37.47 9.56
CA VAL A 91 -19.57 -36.50 10.58
C VAL A 91 -18.41 -36.16 11.51
N PRO A 92 -18.04 -34.88 11.67
CA PRO A 92 -17.07 -34.45 12.67
C PRO A 92 -17.59 -34.73 14.09
N ILE A 93 -16.72 -35.11 15.01
CA ILE A 93 -17.12 -35.41 16.40
C ILE A 93 -17.08 -34.19 17.33
N LYS A 94 -16.48 -33.08 16.86
CA LYS A 94 -16.41 -31.80 17.56
C LYS A 94 -16.40 -30.65 16.56
N ASP A 95 -16.51 -29.43 17.10
CA ASP A 95 -16.38 -28.20 16.31
C ASP A 95 -14.96 -28.02 15.75
N PHE A 96 -14.91 -27.29 14.65
CA PHE A 96 -13.70 -26.98 13.89
C PHE A 96 -13.37 -25.49 13.96
N ASP A 97 -12.11 -25.14 13.72
CA ASP A 97 -11.62 -23.77 13.79
C ASP A 97 -11.55 -23.15 12.40
N ILE A 98 -12.00 -21.91 12.27
CA ILE A 98 -11.98 -21.15 11.01
C ILE A 98 -10.97 -20.01 11.17
N SER A 99 -10.02 -19.93 10.24
CA SER A 99 -9.01 -18.87 10.24
C SER A 99 -8.75 -18.37 8.82
N LEU A 100 -8.46 -17.08 8.71
CA LEU A 100 -7.80 -16.52 7.53
C LEU A 100 -6.29 -16.57 7.79
N VAL A 101 -5.50 -17.00 6.82
CA VAL A 101 -4.04 -17.21 6.99
C VAL A 101 -3.29 -16.48 5.88
N LYS A 102 -2.19 -15.82 6.25
CA LYS A 102 -1.19 -15.28 5.30
C LYS A 102 0.19 -15.54 5.86
N ASP A 103 1.09 -16.08 5.03
CA ASP A 103 2.48 -16.36 5.40
C ASP A 103 2.58 -17.13 6.74
N GLU A 104 1.74 -18.16 6.91
CA GLU A 104 1.60 -18.99 8.12
C GLU A 104 1.05 -18.27 9.36
N ILE A 105 0.80 -16.96 9.29
CA ILE A 105 0.21 -16.17 10.36
C ILE A 105 -1.32 -16.28 10.29
N LYS A 106 -1.92 -16.76 11.39
CA LYS A 106 -3.38 -16.79 11.55
C LYS A 106 -3.92 -15.40 11.88
N ILE A 107 -4.83 -14.94 11.05
CA ILE A 107 -5.58 -13.70 11.23
C ILE A 107 -6.93 -14.04 11.86
N PRO A 108 -7.24 -13.49 13.04
CA PRO A 108 -8.50 -13.75 13.72
C PRO A 108 -9.66 -13.20 12.89
N VAL A 109 -10.66 -14.04 12.65
CA VAL A 109 -11.89 -13.66 11.93
C VAL A 109 -13.11 -14.01 12.76
N GLY A 110 -14.15 -13.18 12.65
CA GLY A 110 -15.43 -13.43 13.29
C GLY A 110 -16.31 -14.38 12.50
N ALA A 111 -15.86 -15.61 12.30
CA ALA A 111 -16.58 -16.60 11.52
C ALA A 111 -17.84 -17.11 12.21
N ILE A 112 -18.91 -17.18 11.41
CA ILE A 112 -20.19 -17.78 11.77
C ILE A 112 -20.35 -19.02 10.91
N ALA A 113 -20.62 -20.16 11.56
CA ALA A 113 -20.87 -21.43 10.91
C ALA A 113 -22.32 -21.85 11.18
N ILE A 114 -23.14 -21.91 10.14
CA ILE A 114 -24.51 -22.41 10.23
C ILE A 114 -24.52 -23.88 9.85
N LYS A 115 -24.92 -24.75 10.77
CA LYS A 115 -25.09 -26.18 10.49
C LYS A 115 -26.40 -26.40 9.74
N LEU A 116 -26.28 -26.93 8.53
CA LEU A 116 -27.42 -27.30 7.68
C LEU A 116 -27.75 -28.79 7.83
N SER A 117 -26.72 -29.60 8.08
CA SER A 117 -26.82 -31.00 8.50
C SER A 117 -25.52 -31.40 9.20
N ASP A 118 -25.43 -32.62 9.76
CA ASP A 118 -24.20 -33.16 10.35
C ASP A 118 -22.99 -33.22 9.39
N LYS A 119 -23.21 -33.08 8.09
CA LYS A 119 -22.18 -33.13 7.06
C LYS A 119 -22.09 -31.88 6.19
N ARG A 120 -22.89 -30.85 6.45
CA ARG A 120 -22.98 -29.66 5.60
C ARG A 120 -23.13 -28.41 6.44
N TYR A 121 -22.20 -27.48 6.28
CA TYR A 121 -22.15 -26.21 6.99
C TYR A 121 -21.98 -25.09 5.99
N PHE A 122 -22.56 -23.94 6.31
CA PHE A 122 -22.27 -22.69 5.62
C PHE A 122 -21.49 -21.77 6.53
N ILE A 123 -20.46 -21.15 6.01
CA ILE A 123 -19.54 -20.29 6.75
C ILE A 123 -19.56 -18.90 6.13
N TYR A 124 -19.59 -17.87 6.97
CA TYR A 124 -19.32 -16.51 6.51
C TYR A 124 -18.63 -15.66 7.57
N PHE A 125 -17.86 -14.66 7.10
CA PHE A 125 -17.24 -13.62 7.92
C PHE A 125 -16.82 -12.44 7.07
N ASP A 126 -16.66 -11.28 7.69
CA ASP A 126 -16.07 -10.11 7.05
C ASP A 126 -14.54 -10.17 7.12
N ILE A 127 -13.89 -9.82 6.02
CA ILE A 127 -12.44 -9.60 5.95
C ILE A 127 -12.10 -8.33 6.75
N PRO A 128 -11.08 -8.33 7.62
CA PRO A 128 -10.69 -7.11 8.32
C PRO A 128 -10.24 -6.01 7.33
N ASN A 129 -10.60 -4.75 7.59
CA ASN A 129 -10.30 -3.64 6.68
C ASN A 129 -8.81 -3.27 6.60
N THR A 130 -8.01 -3.70 7.58
CA THR A 130 -6.62 -3.25 7.78
C THR A 130 -5.58 -4.22 7.24
N ILE A 131 -6.00 -5.34 6.66
CA ILE A 131 -5.03 -6.31 6.11
C ILE A 131 -4.45 -5.82 4.79
N GLY A 132 -3.20 -6.19 4.54
CA GLY A 132 -2.53 -5.82 3.29
C GLY A 132 -3.02 -6.60 2.07
N LYS A 133 -2.68 -6.10 0.90
CA LYS A 133 -2.91 -6.82 -0.36
C LYS A 133 -2.15 -8.16 -0.41
N GLY A 134 -2.72 -9.15 -1.07
CA GLY A 134 -2.00 -10.38 -1.43
C GLY A 134 -2.86 -11.63 -1.45
N GLU A 135 -2.18 -12.78 -1.49
CA GLU A 135 -2.81 -14.09 -1.41
C GLU A 135 -3.00 -14.51 0.05
N TYR A 136 -4.17 -15.04 0.34
CA TYR A 136 -4.59 -15.52 1.65
C TYR A 136 -5.18 -16.91 1.52
N GLU A 137 -5.29 -17.61 2.64
CA GLU A 137 -5.88 -18.93 2.71
C GLU A 137 -6.98 -18.95 3.77
N VAL A 138 -8.19 -19.37 3.39
CA VAL A 138 -9.25 -19.67 4.36
C VAL A 138 -9.08 -21.12 4.77
N SER A 139 -8.75 -21.35 6.03
CA SER A 139 -8.40 -22.66 6.56
C SER A 139 -9.40 -23.09 7.62
N ILE A 140 -9.90 -24.32 7.47
CA ILE A 140 -10.69 -25.05 8.44
C ILE A 140 -9.77 -26.07 9.11
N ASN A 141 -9.51 -25.88 10.39
CA ASN A 141 -8.57 -26.68 11.18
C ASN A 141 -9.30 -27.49 12.26
N ASN A 142 -8.58 -28.40 12.91
CA ASN A 142 -9.07 -29.18 14.05
C ASN A 142 -10.32 -30.03 13.73
N ILE A 143 -10.47 -30.47 12.48
CA ILE A 143 -11.57 -31.32 12.06
C ILE A 143 -11.28 -32.75 12.48
N ILE A 144 -11.97 -33.23 13.51
CA ILE A 144 -11.74 -34.58 14.06
C ILE A 144 -12.85 -35.53 13.63
N TYR A 145 -12.47 -36.68 13.09
CA TYR A 145 -13.35 -37.79 12.76
C TYR A 145 -13.05 -39.02 13.61
N LEU A 146 -14.04 -39.89 13.75
CA LEU A 146 -13.84 -41.27 14.18
C LEU A 146 -13.73 -42.18 12.94
N VAL A 147 -12.55 -42.76 12.70
CA VAL A 147 -12.27 -43.68 11.60
C VAL A 147 -11.79 -44.99 12.17
N ASP A 148 -12.59 -46.05 12.01
CA ASP A 148 -12.27 -47.40 12.49
C ASP A 148 -11.89 -47.46 13.98
N GLY A 149 -12.57 -46.64 14.80
CA GLY A 149 -12.33 -46.52 16.24
C GLY A 149 -11.19 -45.57 16.65
N ASN A 150 -10.46 -45.00 15.69
CA ASN A 150 -9.37 -44.06 15.94
C ASN A 150 -9.80 -42.61 15.66
N LEU A 151 -9.29 -41.68 16.47
CA LEU A 151 -9.43 -40.24 16.23
C LEU A 151 -8.46 -39.82 15.12
N VAL A 152 -8.98 -39.21 14.07
CA VAL A 152 -8.20 -38.68 12.96
C VAL A 152 -8.48 -37.18 12.85
N GLU A 153 -7.43 -36.38 12.96
CA GLU A 153 -7.48 -34.94 12.73
C GLU A 153 -7.17 -34.60 11.27
N SER A 154 -7.86 -33.62 10.72
CA SER A 154 -7.64 -33.09 9.38
C SER A 154 -7.86 -31.58 9.32
N SER A 155 -7.38 -31.00 8.23
CA SER A 155 -7.67 -29.63 7.84
C SER A 155 -8.02 -29.57 6.36
N VAL A 156 -8.75 -28.52 5.97
CA VAL A 156 -9.01 -28.19 4.57
C VAL A 156 -8.88 -26.69 4.39
N SER A 157 -8.35 -26.28 3.26
CA SER A 157 -8.11 -24.88 2.99
C SER A 157 -8.28 -24.54 1.50
N GLN A 158 -8.56 -23.27 1.22
CA GLN A 158 -8.67 -22.76 -0.14
C GLN A 158 -8.10 -21.33 -0.19
N LYS A 159 -7.32 -21.06 -1.24
CA LYS A 159 -6.70 -19.75 -1.48
C LYS A 159 -7.70 -18.73 -2.03
N ILE A 160 -7.49 -17.48 -1.66
CA ILE A 160 -8.19 -16.30 -2.16
C ILE A 160 -7.19 -15.16 -2.34
N SER A 161 -7.48 -14.25 -3.26
CA SER A 161 -6.78 -12.99 -3.41
C SER A 161 -7.57 -11.88 -2.71
N ILE A 162 -6.89 -11.10 -1.88
CA ILE A 162 -7.46 -9.92 -1.23
C ILE A 162 -6.75 -8.68 -1.76
N ASN A 163 -7.54 -7.77 -2.32
CA ASN A 163 -7.07 -6.44 -2.69
C ASN A 163 -7.36 -5.45 -1.55
N SER A 164 -6.36 -4.63 -1.25
CA SER A 164 -6.37 -3.64 -0.18
C SER A 164 -5.28 -2.61 -0.47
N ILE A 165 -5.33 -1.48 0.23
CA ILE A 165 -4.22 -0.54 0.25
C ILE A 165 -3.11 -1.05 1.18
N ASN A 166 -1.93 -0.46 1.09
CA ASN A 166 -0.83 -0.72 2.00
C ASN A 166 -1.27 -0.47 3.47
N PRO A 167 -1.07 -1.42 4.40
CA PRO A 167 -1.45 -1.26 5.80
C PRO A 167 -0.87 -0.02 6.48
N ALA A 168 0.29 0.47 6.01
CA ALA A 168 0.93 1.66 6.54
C ALA A 168 0.10 2.94 6.41
N PHE A 169 -0.87 2.99 5.49
CA PHE A 169 -1.85 4.06 5.48
C PHE A 169 -2.69 4.10 6.77
N TYR A 170 -3.08 2.95 7.32
CA TYR A 170 -3.82 2.88 8.58
C TYR A 170 -2.93 3.24 9.77
N TRP A 171 -1.70 2.73 9.80
CA TRP A 171 -0.73 3.12 10.82
C TRP A 171 -0.50 4.63 10.82
N LEU A 172 -0.30 5.24 9.63
CA LEU A 172 -0.06 6.67 9.49
C LEU A 172 -1.27 7.50 9.93
N LYS A 173 -2.49 7.03 9.67
CA LYS A 173 -3.72 7.70 10.10
C LYS A 173 -3.76 7.90 11.62
N ASP A 174 -3.30 6.92 12.39
CA ASP A 174 -3.34 6.93 13.86
C ASP A 174 -2.21 7.74 14.52
N GLN A 175 -1.22 8.20 13.73
CA GLN A 175 -0.11 8.98 14.28
C GLN A 175 -0.49 10.44 14.54
N LYS A 176 0.14 11.05 15.54
CA LYS A 176 0.11 12.49 15.77
C LYS A 176 1.24 13.13 14.97
N LYS A 177 0.92 14.12 14.13
CA LYS A 177 1.90 14.85 13.30
C LYS A 177 2.21 16.20 13.93
N GLU A 178 3.48 16.60 13.93
CA GLU A 178 3.91 17.85 14.59
C GLU A 178 4.58 18.82 13.61
N ILE A 179 5.40 18.31 12.70
CA ILE A 179 6.10 19.12 11.71
C ILE A 179 5.28 19.25 10.42
N ILE A 180 5.48 20.36 9.71
CA ILE A 180 4.70 20.69 8.51
C ILE A 180 4.83 19.62 7.42
N GLU A 181 6.04 19.08 7.19
CA GLU A 181 6.26 18.03 6.18
C GLU A 181 5.47 16.75 6.49
N GLU A 182 5.43 16.30 7.75
CA GLU A 182 4.58 15.16 8.15
C GLU A 182 3.11 15.43 7.87
N ILE A 183 2.62 16.63 8.19
CA ILE A 183 1.23 17.02 7.99
C ILE A 183 0.89 17.00 6.50
N VAL A 184 1.67 17.66 5.65
CA VAL A 184 1.35 17.79 4.21
C VAL A 184 1.49 16.48 3.45
N PHE A 185 2.55 15.69 3.69
CA PHE A 185 2.71 14.39 3.04
C PHE A 185 1.65 13.39 3.52
N SER A 186 1.40 13.32 4.83
CA SER A 186 0.39 12.38 5.36
C SER A 186 -1.01 12.77 4.91
N THR A 187 -1.34 14.06 4.89
CA THR A 187 -2.65 14.53 4.42
C THR A 187 -2.87 14.14 2.97
N ALA A 188 -1.91 14.46 2.09
CA ALA A 188 -2.03 14.13 0.68
C ALA A 188 -2.09 12.62 0.42
N ALA A 189 -1.24 11.83 1.08
CA ALA A 189 -1.22 10.37 0.95
C ALA A 189 -2.54 9.74 1.42
N LEU A 190 -3.03 10.09 2.61
CA LEU A 190 -4.26 9.55 3.19
C LEU A 190 -5.51 9.98 2.40
N ALA A 191 -5.55 11.23 1.92
CA ALA A 191 -6.65 11.73 1.11
C ALA A 191 -6.72 10.99 -0.24
N ASN A 192 -5.60 10.85 -0.94
CA ASN A 192 -5.53 10.12 -2.21
C ASN A 192 -5.91 8.63 -2.06
N ALA A 193 -5.61 8.02 -0.91
CA ALA A 193 -5.99 6.66 -0.59
C ALA A 193 -7.48 6.47 -0.21
N GLY A 194 -8.25 7.54 -0.05
CA GLY A 194 -9.66 7.50 0.34
C GLY A 194 -9.92 7.39 1.85
N LEU A 195 -8.92 7.67 2.68
CA LEU A 195 -9.04 7.63 4.15
C LEU A 195 -9.57 8.93 4.77
N ASN A 196 -9.65 10.01 3.98
CA ASN A 196 -10.20 11.32 4.32
C ASN A 196 -9.71 11.83 5.69
N PRO A 197 -8.43 12.21 5.82
CA PRO A 197 -7.89 12.75 7.07
C PRO A 197 -8.54 14.09 7.42
N SER A 198 -8.49 14.47 8.71
CA SER A 198 -8.96 15.78 9.15
C SER A 198 -8.12 16.89 8.52
N SER A 199 -8.77 17.93 7.98
CA SER A 199 -8.11 19.09 7.40
C SER A 199 -7.63 20.13 8.43
N ASN A 200 -8.04 20.00 9.71
CA ASN A 200 -7.80 21.05 10.71
C ASN A 200 -6.30 21.32 10.94
N GLU A 201 -5.50 20.27 11.11
CA GLU A 201 -4.06 20.40 11.33
C GLU A 201 -3.37 21.11 10.16
N LEU A 202 -3.78 20.80 8.92
CA LEU A 202 -3.27 21.49 7.73
C LEU A 202 -3.68 22.97 7.73
N LEU A 203 -4.97 23.26 7.90
CA LEU A 203 -5.49 24.64 7.82
C LEU A 203 -4.96 25.54 8.94
N GLU A 204 -4.69 25.01 10.14
CA GLU A 204 -4.04 25.75 11.23
C GLU A 204 -2.61 26.21 10.88
N LYS A 205 -1.94 25.47 9.99
CA LYS A 205 -0.60 25.82 9.49
C LYS A 205 -0.63 26.74 8.27
N GLN A 206 -1.79 27.11 7.74
CA GLN A 206 -1.89 28.04 6.62
C GLN A 206 -1.94 29.50 7.13
N SER A 207 -1.16 30.39 6.52
CA SER A 207 -1.25 31.82 6.81
C SER A 207 -2.48 32.46 6.16
N SER A 208 -2.82 33.69 6.57
CA SER A 208 -3.90 34.47 5.94
C SER A 208 -3.65 34.77 4.45
N LEU A 209 -2.38 34.78 4.04
CA LEU A 209 -1.91 34.94 2.65
C LEU A 209 -1.91 33.63 1.85
N GLY A 210 -2.22 32.49 2.50
CA GLY A 210 -2.27 31.17 1.87
C GLY A 210 -0.94 30.41 1.85
N CYS A 211 0.13 30.93 2.44
CA CYS A 211 1.43 30.25 2.48
C CYS A 211 1.63 29.39 3.72
N PHE A 212 2.58 28.47 3.63
CA PHE A 212 2.93 27.51 4.68
C PHE A 212 4.44 27.53 5.00
N PRO A 213 4.80 27.16 6.24
CA PRO A 213 3.94 27.20 7.42
C PRO A 213 3.57 28.66 7.77
N LYS A 214 2.47 28.83 8.50
CA LYS A 214 2.08 30.11 9.08
C LYS A 214 3.26 30.71 9.85
N GLU A 215 3.43 32.03 9.74
CA GLU A 215 4.55 32.83 10.31
C GLU A 215 5.93 32.62 9.68
N ASN A 216 6.25 31.45 9.14
CA ASN A 216 7.55 31.17 8.53
C ASN A 216 7.39 30.63 7.09
N CYS A 217 6.68 31.38 6.26
CA CYS A 217 6.32 30.94 4.92
C CYS A 217 7.55 30.69 4.04
N ASN A 218 7.61 29.50 3.43
CA ASN A 218 8.62 29.13 2.46
C ASN A 218 7.98 28.40 1.26
N VAL A 219 8.74 28.32 0.16
CA VAL A 219 8.24 27.80 -1.11
C VAL A 219 7.98 26.30 -1.06
N LYS A 220 8.91 25.50 -0.50
CA LYS A 220 8.78 24.04 -0.44
C LYS A 220 7.51 23.63 0.31
N ASP A 221 7.33 24.14 1.53
CA ASP A 221 6.18 23.81 2.36
C ASP A 221 4.88 24.34 1.77
N THR A 222 4.90 25.52 1.13
CA THR A 222 3.71 26.05 0.44
C THR A 222 3.33 25.19 -0.78
N ALA A 223 4.32 24.70 -1.53
CA ALA A 223 4.09 23.80 -2.65
C ALA A 223 3.50 22.46 -2.20
N LEU A 224 4.02 21.87 -1.11
CA LEU A 224 3.47 20.65 -0.54
C LEU A 224 2.08 20.86 0.09
N GLY A 225 1.87 21.98 0.79
CA GLY A 225 0.57 22.38 1.34
C GLY A 225 -0.47 22.58 0.24
N LEU A 226 -0.08 23.15 -0.90
CA LEU A 226 -0.93 23.27 -2.09
C LEU A 226 -1.38 21.91 -2.63
N ILE A 227 -0.46 20.93 -2.72
CA ILE A 227 -0.82 19.55 -3.12
C ILE A 227 -1.78 18.92 -2.10
N ALA A 228 -1.53 19.10 -0.80
CA ALA A 228 -2.37 18.55 0.26
C ALA A 228 -3.80 19.13 0.25
N LEU A 229 -3.94 20.46 0.05
CA LEU A 229 -5.24 21.11 -0.12
C LEU A 229 -5.99 20.57 -1.33
N ASN A 230 -5.31 20.43 -2.47
CA ASN A 230 -5.89 19.88 -3.69
C ASN A 230 -6.32 18.41 -3.51
N SER A 231 -5.56 17.61 -2.76
CA SER A 231 -5.88 16.20 -2.50
C SER A 231 -7.13 16.04 -1.61
N LEU A 232 -7.47 17.06 -0.82
CA LEU A 232 -8.67 17.11 0.03
C LEU A 232 -9.87 17.80 -0.66
N ASP A 233 -9.76 18.17 -1.93
CA ASP A 233 -10.75 18.99 -2.65
C ASP A 233 -11.09 20.30 -1.90
N LEU A 234 -10.10 20.93 -1.24
CA LEU A 234 -10.24 22.21 -0.55
C LEU A 234 -9.83 23.40 -1.44
N ASP A 235 -10.34 24.60 -1.12
CA ASP A 235 -9.93 25.83 -1.81
C ASP A 235 -8.43 26.08 -1.62
N ALA A 236 -7.70 26.04 -2.73
CA ALA A 236 -6.26 26.24 -2.77
C ALA A 236 -5.86 27.52 -3.52
N ALA A 237 -6.80 28.39 -3.89
CA ALA A 237 -6.54 29.57 -4.72
C ALA A 237 -5.51 30.52 -4.10
N LYS A 238 -5.59 30.79 -2.79
CA LYS A 238 -4.63 31.66 -2.09
C LYS A 238 -3.22 31.07 -2.10
N SER A 239 -3.09 29.78 -1.82
CA SER A 239 -1.79 29.07 -1.84
C SER A 239 -1.19 29.04 -3.24
N LEU A 240 -2.01 28.77 -4.26
CA LEU A 240 -1.58 28.82 -5.66
C LEU A 240 -1.11 30.21 -6.07
N ASN A 241 -1.86 31.26 -5.72
CA ASN A 241 -1.50 32.64 -6.02
C ASN A 241 -0.21 33.06 -5.29
N TRP A 242 -0.06 32.67 -4.03
CA TRP A 242 1.17 32.93 -3.29
C TRP A 242 2.36 32.25 -3.96
N LEU A 243 2.24 30.96 -4.29
CA LEU A 243 3.31 30.19 -4.91
C LEU A 243 3.69 30.81 -6.27
N LYS A 244 2.73 31.05 -7.17
CA LYS A 244 3.00 31.70 -8.46
C LYS A 244 3.65 33.08 -8.32
N GLY A 245 3.20 33.89 -7.37
CA GLY A 245 3.80 35.20 -7.10
C GLY A 245 5.25 35.11 -6.61
N ALA A 246 5.60 34.03 -5.88
CA ALA A 246 6.95 33.80 -5.35
C ALA A 246 7.98 33.44 -6.43
N GLN A 247 7.55 33.06 -7.64
CA GLN A 247 8.44 32.73 -8.75
C GLN A 247 9.28 33.95 -9.15
N ASN A 248 10.57 33.75 -9.41
CA ASN A 248 11.47 34.77 -9.94
C ASN A 248 11.24 34.96 -11.44
N ASP A 249 10.08 35.52 -11.77
CA ASP A 249 9.66 35.91 -13.11
C ASP A 249 9.13 37.35 -13.02
N ILE A 250 9.73 38.25 -13.79
CA ILE A 250 9.37 39.67 -13.80
C ILE A 250 8.00 39.92 -14.45
N SER A 251 7.54 39.00 -15.30
CA SER A 251 6.23 39.08 -15.95
C SER A 251 5.08 38.69 -15.01
N LEU A 252 5.37 38.08 -13.85
CA LEU A 252 4.36 37.67 -12.88
C LEU A 252 4.15 38.75 -11.82
N GLY A 253 3.12 39.57 -12.03
CA GLY A 253 2.68 40.60 -11.09
C GLY A 253 3.19 42.00 -11.42
N SER A 254 3.08 42.90 -10.45
CA SER A 254 3.49 44.30 -10.60
C SER A 254 4.50 44.65 -9.53
N PHE A 255 5.55 45.36 -9.93
CA PHE A 255 6.55 45.89 -9.01
C PHE A 255 6.33 47.38 -8.83
N LYS A 256 6.55 47.87 -7.61
CA LYS A 256 6.37 49.28 -7.27
C LYS A 256 7.44 49.74 -6.31
N VAL A 257 8.05 50.89 -6.62
CA VAL A 257 8.91 51.61 -5.69
C VAL A 257 8.05 52.56 -4.86
N ILE A 258 8.12 52.42 -3.54
CA ILE A 258 7.43 53.28 -2.57
C ILE A 258 8.48 54.05 -1.79
N ILE A 259 8.35 55.37 -1.76
CA ILE A 259 9.29 56.28 -1.12
C ILE A 259 8.55 57.06 -0.05
N ASN A 260 8.95 56.90 1.20
CA ASN A 260 8.47 57.70 2.32
C ASN A 260 9.53 58.73 2.72
N SER A 261 9.14 59.98 2.94
CA SER A 261 10.03 61.07 3.37
C SER A 261 9.34 62.00 4.36
N GLN A 262 10.11 62.67 5.22
CA GLN A 262 9.60 63.71 6.11
C GLN A 262 9.44 65.08 5.41
N SER A 263 9.85 65.19 4.15
CA SER A 263 9.80 66.44 3.39
C SER A 263 9.33 66.17 1.96
N SER A 264 8.71 67.18 1.35
CA SER A 264 8.43 67.14 -0.08
C SER A 264 9.70 67.41 -0.89
N GLY A 265 9.76 66.83 -2.08
CA GLY A 265 10.89 66.97 -3.00
C GLY A 265 10.76 65.96 -4.14
N THR A 266 11.87 65.68 -4.84
CA THR A 266 11.84 64.86 -6.05
C THR A 266 12.89 63.75 -5.99
N CYS A 267 12.51 62.53 -6.32
CA CYS A 267 13.43 61.43 -6.55
C CYS A 267 13.52 61.12 -8.05
N GLN A 268 14.61 60.47 -8.46
CA GLN A 268 14.74 59.82 -9.77
C GLN A 268 14.63 58.31 -9.60
N ILE A 269 13.86 57.66 -10.45
CA ILE A 269 13.74 56.21 -10.56
C ILE A 269 14.09 55.87 -12.01
N ASN A 270 15.25 55.25 -12.21
CA ASN A 270 15.88 55.11 -13.53
C ASN A 270 15.97 56.48 -14.22
N GLU A 271 15.33 56.65 -15.38
CA GLU A 271 15.28 57.91 -16.13
C GLU A 271 14.06 58.79 -15.75
N ASP A 272 13.12 58.24 -14.98
CA ASP A 272 11.88 58.92 -14.60
C ASP A 272 12.05 59.76 -13.33
N SER A 273 11.43 60.94 -13.32
CA SER A 273 11.29 61.75 -12.10
C SER A 273 10.00 61.40 -11.35
N LEU A 274 10.08 61.32 -10.03
CA LEU A 274 8.96 61.09 -9.11
C LEU A 274 8.89 62.21 -8.07
N ASP A 275 7.76 62.92 -8.04
CA ASP A 275 7.46 63.91 -7.01
C ASP A 275 6.99 63.24 -5.71
N ILE A 276 7.56 63.67 -4.59
CA ILE A 276 7.16 63.24 -3.23
C ILE A 276 6.25 64.31 -2.64
N ILE A 277 4.95 64.03 -2.63
CA ILE A 277 3.90 64.94 -2.15
C ILE A 277 3.43 64.44 -0.78
N SER A 278 3.42 65.34 0.21
CA SER A 278 3.02 65.00 1.59
C SER A 278 3.78 63.81 2.20
N GLY A 279 5.04 63.59 1.77
CA GLY A 279 5.92 62.57 2.31
C GLY A 279 5.76 61.17 1.74
N LEU A 280 4.95 60.98 0.68
CA LEU A 280 4.80 59.71 -0.02
C LEU A 280 4.98 59.90 -1.53
N GLY A 281 5.70 58.97 -2.16
CA GLY A 281 5.73 58.81 -3.61
C GLY A 281 5.68 57.34 -3.99
N GLU A 282 4.95 57.02 -5.04
CA GLU A 282 4.80 55.65 -5.55
C GLU A 282 4.96 55.64 -7.06
N LYS A 283 5.71 54.65 -7.57
CA LYS A 283 5.90 54.47 -9.01
C LYS A 283 5.94 52.98 -9.33
N ASP A 284 5.07 52.56 -10.25
CA ASP A 284 5.13 51.22 -10.83
C ASP A 284 6.34 51.10 -11.76
N VAL A 285 7.01 49.96 -11.70
CA VAL A 285 8.18 49.59 -12.51
C VAL A 285 7.87 48.26 -13.20
N THR A 286 8.03 48.20 -14.51
CA THR A 286 7.56 47.07 -15.33
C THR A 286 8.61 46.64 -16.34
N GLY A 287 9.12 45.42 -16.19
CA GLY A 287 10.03 44.80 -17.15
C GLY A 287 11.52 45.10 -16.91
N GLU A 288 11.87 45.95 -15.95
CA GLU A 288 13.27 46.22 -15.60
C GLU A 288 13.82 45.24 -14.55
N THR A 289 14.89 44.51 -14.89
CA THR A 289 15.60 43.63 -13.94
C THR A 289 16.48 44.40 -12.95
N GLN A 290 16.72 45.69 -13.20
CA GLN A 290 17.50 46.58 -12.34
C GLN A 290 16.80 47.93 -12.23
N ILE A 291 16.60 48.39 -11.00
CA ILE A 291 15.92 49.66 -10.70
C ILE A 291 16.87 50.50 -9.85
N ASN A 292 17.28 51.65 -10.40
CA ASN A 292 18.11 52.61 -9.69
C ASN A 292 17.22 53.74 -9.15
N VAL A 293 17.37 54.07 -7.87
CA VAL A 293 16.61 55.14 -7.21
C VAL A 293 17.59 56.14 -6.62
N ASP A 294 17.42 57.42 -6.92
CA ASP A 294 18.19 58.53 -6.35
C ASP A 294 17.25 59.59 -5.76
N CYS A 295 17.30 59.72 -4.45
CA CYS A 295 16.58 60.70 -3.63
C CYS A 295 17.55 61.64 -2.89
N SER A 296 18.73 61.92 -3.44
CA SER A 296 19.76 62.73 -2.75
C SER A 296 19.28 64.14 -2.40
N SER A 297 18.27 64.64 -3.11
CA SER A 297 17.61 65.93 -2.87
C SER A 297 16.86 66.00 -1.53
N LEU A 298 16.50 64.85 -0.95
CA LEU A 298 15.68 64.76 0.26
C LEU A 298 16.54 64.61 1.52
N PRO A 299 16.10 65.17 2.67
CA PRO A 299 16.86 65.10 3.93
C PRO A 299 16.86 63.68 4.52
N SER A 300 15.72 62.98 4.49
CA SER A 300 15.54 61.61 4.97
C SER A 300 14.57 60.86 4.05
N VAL A 301 14.84 59.58 3.80
CA VAL A 301 13.98 58.73 2.98
C VAL A 301 13.94 57.30 3.51
N ASN A 302 12.85 56.59 3.21
CA ASN A 302 12.75 55.15 3.26
C ASN A 302 12.23 54.68 1.90
N ILE A 303 13.08 54.01 1.14
CA ILE A 303 12.80 53.51 -0.20
C ILE A 303 12.50 52.02 -0.07
N LYS A 304 11.36 51.59 -0.60
CA LYS A 304 10.91 50.19 -0.61
C LYS A 304 10.63 49.72 -2.02
N LEU A 305 11.08 48.52 -2.36
CA LEU A 305 10.58 47.79 -3.51
C LEU A 305 9.50 46.82 -3.04
N THR A 306 8.32 46.94 -3.62
CA THR A 306 7.18 46.07 -3.34
C THR A 306 6.79 45.28 -4.57
N HIS A 307 6.25 44.09 -4.37
CA HIS A 307 5.69 43.26 -5.44
C HIS A 307 4.27 42.82 -5.08
N SER A 308 3.37 42.91 -6.05
CA SER A 308 1.97 42.51 -5.89
C SER A 308 1.56 41.51 -6.96
N TYR A 309 0.84 40.47 -6.55
CA TYR A 309 0.30 39.46 -7.46
C TYR A 309 -1.01 38.86 -6.91
N LEU A 310 -2.09 39.00 -7.68
CA LEU A 310 -3.43 38.42 -7.42
C LEU A 310 -3.87 38.48 -5.95
N GLY A 311 -3.82 39.68 -5.36
CA GLY A 311 -4.28 39.96 -4.00
C GLY A 311 -3.20 39.85 -2.91
N ASN A 312 -2.01 39.34 -3.24
CA ASN A 312 -0.86 39.36 -2.35
C ASN A 312 0.03 40.58 -2.62
N SER A 313 0.63 41.16 -1.58
CA SER A 313 1.61 42.25 -1.67
C SER A 313 2.74 42.02 -0.66
N PHE A 314 3.99 42.16 -1.10
CA PHE A 314 5.19 41.93 -0.29
C PHE A 314 6.19 43.06 -0.43
N ASP A 315 6.76 43.49 0.69
CA ASP A 315 7.97 44.31 0.72
C ASP A 315 9.16 43.39 0.43
N LEU A 316 9.79 43.54 -0.75
CA LEU A 316 10.92 42.70 -1.17
C LEU A 316 12.22 43.20 -0.54
N GLN A 317 12.46 44.51 -0.62
CA GLN A 317 13.66 45.16 -0.11
C GLN A 317 13.31 46.56 0.39
N SER A 318 14.02 47.03 1.41
CA SER A 318 13.87 48.39 1.93
C SER A 318 15.20 48.96 2.37
N THR A 319 15.42 50.26 2.15
CA THR A 319 16.61 50.96 2.62
C THR A 319 16.29 52.39 3.04
N SER A 320 17.05 52.90 4.00
CA SER A 320 17.01 54.32 4.40
C SER A 320 18.12 55.14 3.74
N GLN A 321 18.89 54.54 2.82
CA GLN A 321 19.87 55.25 2.01
C GLN A 321 19.16 56.13 0.97
N LYS A 322 19.77 57.27 0.65
CA LYS A 322 19.24 58.20 -0.35
C LYS A 322 19.38 57.70 -1.78
N GLN A 323 20.27 56.74 -2.01
CA GLN A 323 20.45 56.06 -3.28
C GLN A 323 20.29 54.56 -3.06
N ALA A 324 19.63 53.87 -3.98
CA ALA A 324 19.39 52.44 -3.92
C ALA A 324 19.43 51.82 -5.32
N THR A 325 19.95 50.60 -5.43
CA THR A 325 19.82 49.78 -6.63
C THR A 325 19.14 48.49 -6.24
N PHE A 326 17.95 48.24 -6.78
CA PHE A 326 17.23 46.99 -6.60
C PHE A 326 17.44 46.09 -7.83
N ASN A 327 17.82 44.84 -7.59
CA ASN A 327 17.94 43.82 -8.64
C ASN A 327 16.76 42.84 -8.51
N ILE A 328 16.01 42.66 -9.59
CA ILE A 328 14.90 41.71 -9.68
C ILE A 328 15.39 40.47 -10.45
N ASN A 329 15.22 39.29 -9.84
CA ASN A 329 15.59 38.02 -10.45
C ASN A 329 14.50 37.57 -11.45
N ASP A 330 14.89 37.27 -12.69
CA ASP A 330 14.01 36.82 -13.78
C ASP A 330 14.43 35.45 -14.35
N LYS A 331 15.06 34.60 -13.53
CA LYS A 331 15.54 33.27 -13.95
C LYS A 331 14.45 32.21 -14.11
N GLY A 332 13.20 32.51 -13.75
CA GLY A 332 12.07 31.57 -13.75
C GLY A 332 12.09 30.55 -12.61
N CYS A 333 13.10 30.57 -11.75
CA CYS A 333 13.27 29.70 -10.58
C CYS A 333 12.42 30.15 -9.38
N PHE A 334 12.46 29.40 -8.29
CA PHE A 334 11.98 29.82 -6.97
C PHE A 334 13.14 29.88 -5.98
N GLY A 335 13.02 30.73 -4.98
CA GLY A 335 13.90 30.72 -3.82
C GLY A 335 13.31 29.97 -2.63
N ILE A 336 14.03 29.94 -1.50
CA ILE A 336 13.51 29.39 -0.25
C ILE A 336 12.29 30.17 0.22
N SER A 337 12.36 31.51 0.17
CA SER A 337 11.27 32.42 0.53
C SER A 337 10.80 33.23 -0.68
N TYR A 338 9.75 34.03 -0.47
CA TYR A 338 9.08 34.78 -1.54
C TYR A 338 10.06 35.65 -2.35
N LYS A 339 10.23 35.35 -3.65
CA LYS A 339 11.17 36.02 -4.56
C LYS A 339 12.61 36.15 -4.04
N SER A 340 13.07 35.24 -3.18
CA SER A 340 14.48 35.18 -2.77
C SER A 340 15.36 34.62 -3.89
N ASN A 341 16.69 34.60 -3.70
CA ASN A 341 17.62 33.95 -4.62
C ASN A 341 17.20 32.50 -4.92
N CYS A 342 17.45 32.05 -6.14
CA CYS A 342 17.08 30.70 -6.59
C CYS A 342 17.62 29.62 -5.64
N ASP A 343 16.74 28.69 -5.30
CA ASP A 343 17.04 27.48 -4.56
C ASP A 343 16.51 26.28 -5.36
N TYR A 344 17.35 25.27 -5.53
CA TYR A 344 17.04 24.17 -6.45
C TYR A 344 15.91 23.29 -5.91
N GLU A 345 15.97 22.90 -4.63
CA GLU A 345 14.96 22.04 -4.01
C GLU A 345 13.60 22.74 -3.96
N SER A 346 13.56 24.01 -3.54
CA SER A 346 12.33 24.82 -3.54
C SER A 346 11.72 24.94 -4.94
N SER A 347 12.57 25.17 -5.95
CA SER A 347 12.12 25.22 -7.36
C SER A 347 11.55 23.90 -7.84
N LEU A 348 12.15 22.78 -7.43
CA LEU A 348 11.75 21.43 -7.79
C LEU A 348 10.39 21.07 -7.18
N TYR A 349 10.17 21.33 -5.88
CA TYR A 349 8.86 21.10 -5.26
C TYR A 349 7.78 22.03 -5.80
N ALA A 350 8.11 23.30 -6.06
CA ALA A 350 7.19 24.24 -6.70
C ALA A 350 6.79 23.79 -8.11
N ALA A 351 7.75 23.36 -8.93
CA ALA A 351 7.49 22.84 -10.27
C ALA A 351 6.58 21.59 -10.21
N TYR A 352 6.86 20.68 -9.28
CA TYR A 352 6.06 19.46 -9.09
C TYR A 352 4.63 19.76 -8.65
N ALA A 353 4.44 20.69 -7.71
CA ALA A 353 3.10 21.12 -7.29
C ALA A 353 2.33 21.78 -8.43
N LEU A 354 2.97 22.68 -9.19
CA LEU A 354 2.34 23.32 -10.35
C LEU A 354 1.94 22.29 -11.40
N GLU A 355 2.76 21.29 -11.68
CA GLU A 355 2.43 20.21 -12.61
C GLU A 355 1.23 19.37 -12.13
N LYS A 356 1.22 18.97 -10.86
CA LYS A 356 0.11 18.21 -10.26
C LYS A 356 -1.22 18.96 -10.36
N LEU A 357 -1.18 20.30 -10.31
CA LEU A 357 -2.35 21.17 -10.48
C LEU A 357 -2.57 21.64 -11.93
N GLN A 358 -1.85 21.06 -12.90
CA GLN A 358 -1.95 21.38 -14.33
C GLN A 358 -1.73 22.88 -14.63
N GLN A 359 -0.81 23.50 -13.90
CA GLN A 359 -0.41 24.90 -14.05
C GLN A 359 0.85 25.01 -14.90
N ASN A 360 1.01 26.13 -15.61
CA ASN A 360 2.23 26.38 -16.39
C ASN A 360 3.46 26.42 -15.46
N ASN A 361 4.45 25.59 -15.76
CA ASN A 361 5.75 25.49 -15.09
C ASN A 361 6.93 25.44 -16.08
N GLU A 362 6.75 25.88 -17.34
CA GLU A 362 7.75 25.73 -18.40
C GLU A 362 9.09 26.42 -18.06
N LYS A 363 9.05 27.68 -17.62
CA LYS A 363 10.26 28.43 -17.26
C LYS A 363 11.03 27.78 -16.10
N VAL A 364 10.33 27.28 -15.08
CA VAL A 364 11.00 26.61 -13.95
C VAL A 364 11.58 25.27 -14.36
N LEU A 365 10.90 24.50 -15.22
CA LEU A 365 11.42 23.24 -15.75
C LEU A 365 12.68 23.44 -16.61
N ILE A 366 12.73 24.49 -17.44
CA ILE A 366 13.94 24.86 -18.18
C ILE A 366 15.09 25.14 -17.19
N TRP A 367 14.83 25.98 -16.20
CA TRP A 367 15.83 26.33 -15.19
C TRP A 367 16.34 25.09 -14.42
N LEU A 368 15.44 24.17 -14.02
CA LEU A 368 15.81 22.93 -13.34
C LEU A 368 16.73 22.03 -14.20
N LYS A 369 16.41 21.88 -15.50
CA LYS A 369 17.24 21.09 -16.44
C LYS A 369 18.62 21.71 -16.69
N GLU A 370 18.78 23.02 -16.49
CA GLU A 370 20.06 23.71 -16.65
C GLU A 370 20.90 23.74 -15.36
N ASN A 371 20.27 23.59 -14.18
CA ASN A 371 20.91 23.85 -12.88
C ASN A 371 20.94 22.63 -11.93
N TYR A 372 20.57 21.44 -12.39
CA TYR A 372 20.60 20.24 -11.55
C TYR A 372 22.04 19.84 -11.16
N ASP A 373 22.23 19.46 -9.90
CA ASP A 373 23.44 18.75 -9.45
C ASP A 373 23.45 17.31 -10.00
N GLU A 374 24.43 17.01 -10.86
CA GLU A 374 24.62 15.70 -11.51
C GLU A 374 24.96 14.55 -10.55
N PHE A 375 25.29 14.88 -9.31
CA PHE A 375 25.58 13.90 -8.27
C PHE A 375 24.42 13.69 -7.31
N THR A 376 23.29 14.41 -7.44
CA THR A 376 22.17 14.29 -6.51
C THR A 376 21.03 13.48 -7.13
N THR A 377 20.77 12.30 -6.56
CA THR A 377 19.74 11.37 -7.05
C THR A 377 18.35 11.98 -7.05
N LEU A 378 18.00 12.74 -6.01
CA LEU A 378 16.68 13.38 -5.88
C LEU A 378 16.38 14.29 -7.09
N HIS A 379 17.37 15.03 -7.58
CA HIS A 379 17.20 15.90 -8.74
C HIS A 379 16.87 15.08 -10.00
N HIS A 380 17.58 13.98 -10.22
CA HIS A 380 17.33 13.09 -11.32
C HIS A 380 15.94 12.43 -11.23
N ALA A 381 15.55 11.97 -10.04
CA ALA A 381 14.25 11.35 -9.80
C ALA A 381 13.09 12.28 -10.17
N PHE A 382 13.12 13.54 -9.70
CA PHE A 382 12.08 14.53 -10.03
C PHE A 382 12.08 14.95 -11.50
N LEU A 383 13.23 15.09 -12.14
CA LEU A 383 13.30 15.42 -13.58
C LEU A 383 12.70 14.31 -14.46
N VAL A 384 12.84 13.05 -14.06
CA VAL A 384 12.14 11.93 -14.73
C VAL A 384 10.66 11.95 -14.40
N LEU A 385 10.30 12.19 -13.13
CA LEU A 385 8.91 12.21 -12.67
C LEU A 385 8.05 13.25 -13.40
N MET A 386 8.61 14.44 -13.65
CA MET A 386 7.91 15.59 -14.22
C MET A 386 7.96 15.66 -15.77
N ASP A 387 9.05 15.20 -16.38
CA ASP A 387 9.33 15.46 -17.80
C ASP A 387 9.84 14.24 -18.58
N ASP A 388 9.97 13.07 -17.93
CA ASP A 388 10.65 11.88 -18.48
C ASP A 388 12.04 12.23 -19.07
N PHE A 389 12.79 13.11 -18.38
CA PHE A 389 14.05 13.64 -18.89
C PHE A 389 15.08 12.52 -19.11
N ALA A 390 15.36 12.21 -20.39
CA ALA A 390 16.09 11.02 -20.81
C ALA A 390 17.47 10.85 -20.17
N TYR A 391 18.23 11.93 -19.98
CA TYR A 391 19.53 11.85 -19.30
C TYR A 391 19.39 11.38 -17.86
N SER A 392 18.45 11.96 -17.10
CA SER A 392 18.20 11.56 -15.71
C SER A 392 17.69 10.13 -15.60
N LYS A 393 16.90 9.66 -16.57
CA LYS A 393 16.40 8.28 -16.61
C LYS A 393 17.53 7.27 -16.72
N GLU A 394 18.43 7.46 -17.69
CA GLU A 394 19.63 6.63 -17.85
C GLU A 394 20.56 6.75 -16.63
N TRP A 395 20.69 7.95 -16.05
CA TRP A 395 21.47 8.15 -14.84
C TRP A 395 20.94 7.31 -13.67
N LEU A 396 19.63 7.32 -13.41
CA LEU A 396 19.02 6.56 -12.32
C LEU A 396 19.21 5.05 -12.51
N ILE A 397 19.02 4.55 -13.73
CA ILE A 397 19.25 3.15 -14.09
C ILE A 397 20.69 2.72 -13.75
N ASN A 398 21.68 3.55 -14.08
CA ASN A 398 23.09 3.24 -13.87
C ASN A 398 23.58 3.48 -12.43
N ASN A 399 22.77 4.12 -11.57
CA ASN A 399 23.09 4.43 -10.18
C ASN A 399 22.24 3.65 -9.16
N GLN A 400 21.47 2.64 -9.59
CA GLN A 400 20.77 1.75 -8.67
C GLN A 400 21.73 0.76 -8.02
N LEU A 401 21.61 0.57 -6.70
CA LEU A 401 22.31 -0.46 -5.95
C LEU A 401 21.81 -1.86 -6.36
N SER A 402 22.62 -2.89 -6.17
CA SER A 402 22.29 -4.28 -6.54
C SER A 402 21.03 -4.86 -5.88
N ARG A 403 20.55 -4.23 -4.80
CA ARG A 403 19.35 -4.58 -4.06
C ARG A 403 18.09 -3.81 -4.48
N GLY A 404 18.20 -2.92 -5.47
CA GLY A 404 17.06 -2.14 -5.98
C GLY A 404 16.94 -0.73 -5.36
N ALA A 405 17.78 -0.37 -4.40
CA ALA A 405 17.75 0.93 -3.75
C ALA A 405 18.60 2.00 -4.45
N TRP A 406 18.36 3.26 -4.10
CA TRP A 406 19.25 4.38 -4.41
C TRP A 406 19.79 5.05 -3.15
N SER A 407 20.96 5.65 -3.27
CA SER A 407 21.54 6.55 -2.27
C SER A 407 21.18 8.01 -2.58
N LYS A 408 21.46 8.93 -1.64
CA LYS A 408 21.20 10.37 -1.85
C LYS A 408 22.06 10.96 -2.96
N LYS A 409 23.22 10.36 -3.22
CA LYS A 409 24.20 10.80 -4.21
C LYS A 409 24.47 9.75 -5.28
N ALA A 410 25.27 10.09 -6.28
CA ALA A 410 25.76 9.12 -7.26
C ALA A 410 26.41 7.91 -6.58
N LEU A 411 26.27 6.73 -7.19
CA LEU A 411 26.83 5.47 -6.69
C LEU A 411 28.36 5.53 -6.52
N SER A 412 29.04 6.36 -7.32
CA SER A 412 30.47 6.61 -7.21
C SER A 412 30.89 7.37 -5.95
N LEU A 413 29.95 8.02 -5.25
CA LEU A 413 30.19 8.85 -4.07
C LEU A 413 29.54 8.26 -2.81
N ASP A 414 28.36 7.65 -2.95
CA ASP A 414 27.59 7.13 -1.83
C ASP A 414 26.90 5.81 -2.21
N THR A 415 27.06 4.81 -1.36
CA THR A 415 26.44 3.47 -1.51
C THR A 415 25.42 3.18 -0.40
N THR A 416 25.13 4.17 0.44
CA THR A 416 24.18 4.07 1.55
C THR A 416 22.75 4.07 1.02
N GLU A 417 21.95 3.11 1.45
CA GLU A 417 20.53 3.08 1.12
C GLU A 417 19.81 4.32 1.66
N ASP A 418 19.01 4.98 0.81
CA ASP A 418 18.09 6.03 1.23
C ASP A 418 16.67 5.72 0.75
N LEU A 419 15.78 5.34 1.68
CA LEU A 419 14.43 4.88 1.35
C LEU A 419 13.55 6.00 0.78
N PHE A 420 13.75 7.23 1.24
CA PHE A 420 13.05 8.39 0.69
C PHE A 420 13.39 8.61 -0.79
N THR A 421 14.68 8.72 -1.11
CA THR A 421 15.16 8.87 -2.49
C THR A 421 14.73 7.68 -3.35
N THR A 422 14.83 6.46 -2.80
CA THR A 422 14.38 5.24 -3.45
C THR A 422 12.90 5.30 -3.82
N SER A 423 12.04 5.86 -2.96
CA SER A 423 10.61 5.98 -3.24
C SER A 423 10.30 6.78 -4.51
N ILE A 424 10.97 7.92 -4.67
CA ILE A 424 10.76 8.80 -5.81
C ILE A 424 11.40 8.21 -7.07
N ALA A 425 12.64 7.71 -6.96
CA ALA A 425 13.36 7.12 -8.09
C ALA A 425 12.65 5.85 -8.62
N ALA A 426 12.20 4.98 -7.72
CA ALA A 426 11.47 3.77 -8.08
C ALA A 426 10.13 4.12 -8.76
N TRP A 427 9.41 5.12 -8.26
CA TRP A 427 8.18 5.58 -8.89
C TRP A 427 8.42 6.21 -10.26
N ALA A 428 9.43 7.08 -10.39
CA ALA A 428 9.81 7.70 -11.65
C ALA A 428 10.22 6.66 -12.71
N LEU A 429 10.80 5.53 -12.27
CA LEU A 429 11.18 4.41 -13.12
C LEU A 429 10.18 3.25 -13.12
N ARG A 430 8.97 3.40 -12.57
CA ARG A 430 7.96 2.33 -12.41
C ARG A 430 7.74 1.44 -13.64
N PRO A 431 7.71 1.93 -14.89
CA PRO A 431 7.51 1.05 -16.05
C PRO A 431 8.74 0.20 -16.43
N THR A 432 9.83 0.26 -15.66
CA THR A 432 11.08 -0.46 -15.91
C THR A 432 11.36 -1.48 -14.79
N PRO A 433 12.15 -2.54 -15.05
CA PRO A 433 12.56 -3.48 -14.01
C PRO A 433 13.26 -2.82 -12.82
N TYR A 434 14.02 -1.74 -13.05
CA TYR A 434 14.68 -0.96 -12.00
C TYR A 434 13.64 -0.32 -11.05
N GLY A 435 12.55 0.23 -11.59
CA GLY A 435 11.46 0.74 -10.77
C GLY A 435 10.76 -0.35 -9.97
N GLU A 436 10.49 -1.50 -10.59
CA GLU A 436 9.91 -2.67 -9.92
C GLU A 436 10.79 -3.18 -8.77
N ASP A 437 12.10 -3.25 -8.97
CA ASP A 437 13.07 -3.65 -7.95
C ASP A 437 13.08 -2.69 -6.76
N GLY A 438 13.04 -1.38 -7.01
CA GLY A 438 12.95 -0.38 -5.95
C GLY A 438 11.64 -0.45 -5.17
N LEU A 439 10.51 -0.62 -5.85
CA LEU A 439 9.20 -0.78 -5.21
C LEU A 439 9.12 -2.08 -4.38
N ARG A 440 9.72 -3.17 -4.87
CA ARG A 440 9.83 -4.42 -4.13
C ARG A 440 10.68 -4.25 -2.87
N LEU A 441 11.85 -3.60 -2.98
CA LEU A 441 12.68 -3.32 -1.81
C LEU A 441 11.94 -2.49 -0.75
N LEU A 442 11.17 -1.48 -1.15
CA LEU A 442 10.37 -0.70 -0.20
C LEU A 442 9.37 -1.59 0.55
N LYS A 443 8.70 -2.50 -0.15
CA LYS A 443 7.79 -3.48 0.48
C LYS A 443 8.53 -4.44 1.41
N ASP A 444 9.69 -4.95 1.02
CA ASP A 444 10.49 -5.87 1.84
C ASP A 444 11.04 -5.20 3.11
N LYS A 445 11.21 -3.87 3.08
CA LYS A 445 11.68 -3.05 4.21
C LYS A 445 10.55 -2.57 5.11
N GLU A 446 9.30 -2.70 4.68
CA GLU A 446 8.14 -2.38 5.51
C GLU A 446 8.12 -3.34 6.71
N SER A 447 7.99 -2.79 7.91
CA SER A 447 7.95 -3.56 9.15
C SER A 447 6.90 -2.97 10.07
N LEU A 448 5.98 -3.82 10.55
CA LEU A 448 4.86 -3.40 11.39
C LEU A 448 4.03 -2.27 10.74
N ASP A 449 3.77 -2.39 9.43
CA ASP A 449 2.98 -1.45 8.66
C ASP A 449 3.56 -0.03 8.65
N ASN A 450 4.90 0.11 8.63
CA ASN A 450 5.58 1.41 8.52
C ASN A 450 7.05 1.22 8.08
N TRP A 451 7.76 2.33 7.91
CA TRP A 451 9.21 2.33 7.71
C TRP A 451 9.90 3.00 8.90
N ASN A 452 10.61 2.20 9.70
CA ASN A 452 11.45 2.63 10.84
C ASN A 452 10.72 3.38 11.96
N ASN A 453 9.40 3.23 12.09
CA ASN A 453 8.55 4.00 12.99
C ASN A 453 8.70 5.53 12.80
N ASP A 454 9.08 5.94 11.59
CA ASP A 454 9.32 7.32 11.20
C ASP A 454 8.11 7.84 10.40
N ILE A 455 7.39 8.79 10.98
CA ILE A 455 6.17 9.37 10.42
C ILE A 455 6.47 10.07 9.09
N LEU A 456 7.55 10.86 9.04
CA LEU A 456 7.92 11.61 7.86
C LEU A 456 8.30 10.66 6.74
N LEU A 457 9.22 9.73 6.99
CA LEU A 457 9.65 8.76 5.99
C LEU A 457 8.48 7.91 5.47
N THR A 458 7.64 7.41 6.38
CA THR A 458 6.46 6.61 6.01
C THR A 458 5.49 7.43 5.16
N SER A 459 5.21 8.67 5.55
CA SER A 459 4.32 9.56 4.78
C SER A 459 4.88 9.89 3.39
N GLN A 460 6.19 10.08 3.26
CA GLN A 460 6.86 10.32 1.98
C GLN A 460 6.80 9.08 1.07
N ILE A 461 7.11 7.89 1.60
CA ILE A 461 7.05 6.64 0.82
C ILE A 461 5.63 6.40 0.32
N LEU A 462 4.62 6.55 1.17
CA LEU A 462 3.22 6.39 0.78
C LEU A 462 2.80 7.43 -0.25
N PHE A 463 3.20 8.69 -0.07
CA PHE A 463 2.90 9.79 -0.99
C PHE A 463 3.53 9.60 -2.38
N PHE A 464 4.71 9.00 -2.50
CA PHE A 464 5.39 8.83 -3.78
C PHE A 464 5.17 7.44 -4.40
N SER A 465 5.48 6.37 -3.67
CA SER A 465 5.49 5.01 -4.22
C SER A 465 4.13 4.31 -4.24
N PHE A 466 3.19 4.77 -3.42
CA PHE A 466 1.88 4.14 -3.26
C PHE A 466 0.72 5.10 -3.59
N GLN A 467 1.01 6.16 -4.35
CA GLN A 467 0.04 7.23 -4.66
C GLN A 467 -1.18 6.80 -5.50
N ASP A 468 -1.07 5.66 -6.19
CA ASP A 468 -2.17 5.09 -7.00
C ASP A 468 -3.04 4.11 -6.20
N GLU A 469 -2.67 3.79 -4.96
CA GLU A 469 -3.47 2.90 -4.13
C GLU A 469 -4.66 3.64 -3.54
N LYS A 470 -5.85 3.09 -3.76
CA LYS A 470 -7.13 3.64 -3.25
C LYS A 470 -7.96 2.54 -2.65
N ILE A 471 -8.64 2.85 -1.56
CA ILE A 471 -9.65 1.95 -0.97
C ILE A 471 -10.68 1.65 -2.05
N GLN A 472 -10.93 0.37 -2.28
CA GLN A 472 -11.91 -0.02 -3.29
C GLN A 472 -13.32 -0.11 -2.70
N PRO A 473 -14.35 0.05 -3.54
CA PRO A 473 -15.73 -0.33 -3.24
C PRO A 473 -15.82 -1.73 -2.59
N SER A 474 -16.29 -1.78 -1.34
CA SER A 474 -16.33 -3.01 -0.54
C SER A 474 -17.67 -3.13 0.18
N LEU A 475 -18.34 -4.28 0.03
CA LEU A 475 -19.65 -4.55 0.60
C LEU A 475 -19.59 -5.73 1.58
N SER A 476 -19.98 -5.44 2.83
CA SER A 476 -20.21 -6.43 3.88
C SER A 476 -21.71 -6.74 4.01
N LEU A 477 -22.02 -8.02 4.22
CA LEU A 477 -23.33 -8.63 4.27
C LEU A 477 -23.53 -9.30 5.63
N ASN A 478 -24.60 -8.95 6.34
CA ASN A 478 -24.97 -9.64 7.57
C ASN A 478 -26.50 -9.84 7.67
N PRO A 479 -27.00 -11.07 7.67
CA PRO A 479 -26.24 -12.32 7.63
C PRO A 479 -25.73 -12.65 6.21
N GLY A 480 -24.65 -13.44 6.13
CA GLY A 480 -24.11 -13.96 4.87
C GLY A 480 -24.86 -15.19 4.33
N ILE A 481 -25.83 -15.72 5.08
CA ILE A 481 -26.76 -16.79 4.70
C ILE A 481 -28.06 -16.56 5.46
N ILE A 482 -29.18 -16.90 4.83
CA ILE A 482 -30.49 -16.78 5.46
C ILE A 482 -31.01 -18.19 5.76
N ALA A 483 -31.01 -18.57 7.04
CA ALA A 483 -31.63 -19.80 7.51
C ALA A 483 -32.89 -19.43 8.31
N VAL A 484 -34.04 -20.01 7.97
CA VAL A 484 -35.31 -19.77 8.67
C VAL A 484 -36.05 -21.03 9.07
N PHE A 485 -36.74 -20.96 10.20
CA PHE A 485 -37.58 -22.05 10.66
C PHE A 485 -38.82 -22.20 9.79
N LYS A 486 -39.29 -23.43 9.64
CA LYS A 486 -40.57 -23.72 8.99
C LYS A 486 -41.69 -22.96 9.70
N ASN A 487 -42.52 -22.24 8.92
CA ASN A 487 -43.60 -21.36 9.38
C ASN A 487 -43.16 -20.02 10.01
N GLN A 488 -41.88 -19.65 9.93
CA GLN A 488 -41.44 -18.31 10.32
C GLN A 488 -42.12 -17.25 9.43
N LYS A 489 -42.80 -16.27 10.07
CA LYS A 489 -43.48 -15.18 9.37
C LYS A 489 -42.80 -13.82 9.54
N ASP A 490 -41.90 -13.71 10.52
CA ASP A 490 -41.24 -12.45 10.82
C ASP A 490 -40.25 -12.04 9.72
N PRO A 491 -40.23 -10.75 9.32
CA PRO A 491 -39.26 -10.26 8.35
C PRO A 491 -37.82 -10.42 8.83
N ILE A 492 -36.95 -10.83 7.91
CA ILE A 492 -35.52 -10.98 8.14
C ILE A 492 -34.83 -9.69 7.75
N ARG A 493 -33.87 -9.27 8.58
CA ARG A 493 -33.07 -8.08 8.33
C ARG A 493 -31.76 -8.49 7.69
N LEU A 494 -31.51 -8.01 6.48
CA LEU A 494 -30.20 -8.05 5.83
C LEU A 494 -29.54 -6.67 5.94
N LEU A 495 -28.41 -6.62 6.63
CA LEU A 495 -27.57 -5.44 6.75
C LEU A 495 -26.56 -5.45 5.61
N LEU A 496 -26.54 -4.35 4.87
CA LEU A 496 -25.59 -4.08 3.79
C LEU A 496 -24.71 -2.91 4.23
N SER A 497 -23.43 -3.17 4.45
CA SER A 497 -22.48 -2.17 4.94
C SER A 497 -21.44 -1.85 3.88
N ASN A 498 -21.36 -0.59 3.45
CA ASN A 498 -20.28 -0.15 2.58
C ASN A 498 -19.02 0.11 3.41
N LYS A 499 -18.00 -0.74 3.22
CA LYS A 499 -16.69 -0.61 3.87
C LYS A 499 -15.67 0.12 2.99
N GLY A 500 -16.02 0.44 1.75
CA GLY A 500 -15.21 1.24 0.82
C GLY A 500 -15.26 2.74 1.10
N ASP A 501 -14.59 3.50 0.25
CA ASP A 501 -14.50 4.97 0.30
C ASP A 501 -15.52 5.70 -0.61
N SER A 502 -16.17 4.96 -1.51
CA SER A 502 -17.01 5.46 -2.59
C SER A 502 -18.44 4.91 -2.51
N GLN A 503 -19.40 5.65 -3.04
CA GLN A 503 -20.82 5.27 -3.01
C GLN A 503 -21.08 3.98 -3.80
N LEU A 504 -21.91 3.08 -3.24
CA LEU A 504 -22.35 1.85 -3.90
C LEU A 504 -23.80 1.96 -4.38
N ASN A 505 -24.02 1.50 -5.61
CA ASN A 505 -25.36 1.23 -6.13
C ASN A 505 -25.60 -0.28 -6.07
N VAL A 506 -26.44 -0.71 -5.13
CA VAL A 506 -26.71 -2.13 -4.89
C VAL A 506 -28.06 -2.51 -5.47
N LYS A 507 -28.10 -3.56 -6.30
CA LYS A 507 -29.31 -4.20 -6.83
C LYS A 507 -29.54 -5.52 -6.11
N ILE A 508 -30.81 -5.83 -5.85
CA ILE A 508 -31.25 -6.97 -5.05
C ILE A 508 -32.28 -7.73 -5.86
N ASN A 509 -31.94 -8.94 -6.29
CA ASN A 509 -32.84 -9.83 -7.01
C ASN A 509 -33.18 -11.04 -6.14
N ALA A 510 -34.39 -11.03 -5.58
CA ALA A 510 -34.92 -12.19 -4.86
C ALA A 510 -35.44 -13.25 -5.84
N LYS A 511 -35.13 -14.52 -5.60
CA LYS A 511 -35.71 -15.66 -6.35
C LYS A 511 -37.06 -16.08 -5.76
N GLN A 512 -37.66 -17.12 -6.35
CA GLN A 512 -38.98 -17.62 -5.97
C GLN A 512 -39.09 -17.85 -4.45
N GLY A 513 -40.24 -17.46 -3.88
CA GLY A 513 -40.53 -17.63 -2.46
C GLY A 513 -39.89 -16.59 -1.52
N VAL A 514 -39.15 -15.61 -2.06
CA VAL A 514 -38.54 -14.52 -1.27
C VAL A 514 -39.05 -13.17 -1.78
N THR A 515 -39.51 -12.31 -0.87
CA THR A 515 -39.93 -10.93 -1.16
C THR A 515 -39.00 -9.97 -0.43
N VAL A 516 -38.54 -8.92 -1.10
CA VAL A 516 -37.72 -7.84 -0.53
C VAL A 516 -38.52 -6.54 -0.50
N ASP A 517 -38.32 -5.71 0.52
CA ASP A 517 -38.94 -4.38 0.59
C ASP A 517 -38.37 -3.41 -0.46
N LYS A 518 -37.12 -3.62 -0.89
CA LYS A 518 -36.40 -2.81 -1.88
C LYS A 518 -35.60 -3.70 -2.83
N SER A 519 -35.77 -3.49 -4.13
CA SER A 519 -34.98 -4.15 -5.19
C SER A 519 -33.67 -3.44 -5.52
N SER A 520 -33.45 -2.24 -4.96
CA SER A 520 -32.20 -1.50 -5.09
C SER A 520 -32.02 -0.48 -3.96
N THR A 521 -30.77 -0.17 -3.61
CA THR A 521 -30.43 0.89 -2.66
C THR A 521 -29.11 1.56 -3.02
N ILE A 522 -28.97 2.82 -2.63
CA ILE A 522 -27.69 3.53 -2.63
C ILE A 522 -27.12 3.49 -1.21
N ILE A 523 -25.82 3.19 -1.08
CA ILE A 523 -25.12 3.12 0.20
C ILE A 523 -23.88 4.01 0.10
N ASN A 524 -23.87 5.11 0.84
CA ASN A 524 -22.71 6.01 0.88
C ASN A 524 -21.51 5.35 1.55
N SER A 525 -20.32 5.93 1.38
CA SER A 525 -19.11 5.50 2.06
C SER A 525 -19.33 5.36 3.58
N ARG A 526 -18.88 4.23 4.16
CA ARG A 526 -19.04 3.90 5.59
C ARG A 526 -20.48 3.79 6.11
N GLU A 527 -21.48 3.84 5.23
CA GLU A 527 -22.89 3.72 5.61
C GLU A 527 -23.34 2.26 5.71
N THR A 528 -24.35 2.01 6.55
CA THR A 528 -25.06 0.72 6.61
C THR A 528 -26.54 0.93 6.28
N ARG A 529 -27.08 0.07 5.40
CA ARG A 529 -28.51 0.03 5.07
C ARG A 529 -29.11 -1.31 5.49
N THR A 530 -30.39 -1.28 5.81
CA THR A 530 -31.17 -2.48 6.11
C THR A 530 -32.15 -2.77 4.98
N ILE A 531 -32.18 -4.02 4.54
CA ILE A 531 -33.17 -4.59 3.63
C ILE A 531 -34.03 -5.56 4.44
N LEU A 532 -35.34 -5.47 4.28
CA LEU A 532 -36.29 -6.36 4.92
C LEU A 532 -36.75 -7.42 3.92
N MET A 533 -36.74 -8.67 4.36
CA MET A 533 -37.11 -9.81 3.53
C MET A 533 -38.20 -10.65 4.20
N THR A 534 -39.15 -11.13 3.41
CA THR A 534 -40.15 -12.12 3.85
C THR A 534 -39.99 -13.38 3.02
N ILE A 535 -40.01 -14.53 3.69
CA ILE A 535 -39.85 -15.84 3.05
C ILE A 535 -41.17 -16.59 3.14
N ASP A 536 -41.67 -17.07 2.02
CA ASP A 536 -42.81 -17.99 2.00
C ASP A 536 -42.31 -19.41 2.25
N THR A 537 -42.26 -19.79 3.53
CA THR A 537 -41.76 -21.10 3.95
C THR A 537 -42.65 -22.27 3.51
N GLY A 538 -43.84 -22.01 2.96
CA GLY A 538 -44.75 -23.04 2.43
C GLY A 538 -44.50 -23.37 0.95
N LEU A 539 -43.81 -22.50 0.22
CA LEU A 539 -43.60 -22.63 -1.23
C LEU A 539 -42.23 -23.19 -1.62
N ILE A 540 -41.22 -23.02 -0.77
CA ILE A 540 -39.83 -23.34 -1.09
C ILE A 540 -39.17 -24.13 0.05
N THR A 541 -38.09 -24.85 -0.29
CA THR A 541 -37.19 -25.49 0.69
C THR A 541 -35.79 -24.88 0.64
N GLU A 542 -35.37 -24.45 -0.55
CA GLU A 542 -34.18 -23.65 -0.81
C GLU A 542 -34.51 -22.56 -1.83
N SER A 543 -33.88 -21.40 -1.69
CA SER A 543 -33.94 -20.28 -2.64
C SER A 543 -32.66 -19.44 -2.52
N SER A 544 -32.61 -18.27 -3.15
CA SER A 544 -31.49 -17.35 -3.03
C SER A 544 -31.87 -15.89 -3.23
N VAL A 545 -31.02 -15.01 -2.73
CA VAL A 545 -31.05 -13.58 -3.02
C VAL A 545 -29.73 -13.20 -3.68
N GLU A 546 -29.81 -12.63 -4.88
CA GLU A 546 -28.65 -12.10 -5.59
C GLU A 546 -28.45 -10.63 -5.20
N ILE A 547 -27.27 -10.29 -4.72
CA ILE A 547 -26.86 -8.91 -4.42
C ILE A 547 -25.79 -8.53 -5.44
N ILE A 548 -26.07 -7.50 -6.24
CA ILE A 548 -25.19 -7.03 -7.30
C ILE A 548 -24.77 -5.59 -6.98
N TYR A 549 -23.46 -5.32 -6.99
CA TYR A 549 -22.91 -3.98 -6.92
C TYR A 549 -21.67 -3.92 -7.81
N ASN A 550 -21.53 -2.83 -8.56
CA ASN A 550 -20.54 -2.72 -9.63
C ASN A 550 -20.61 -3.97 -10.55
N ASP A 551 -19.51 -4.72 -10.69
CA ASP A 551 -19.43 -5.97 -11.45
C ASP A 551 -19.37 -7.23 -10.56
N LYS A 552 -19.68 -7.08 -9.26
CA LYS A 552 -19.61 -8.15 -8.27
C LYS A 552 -21.01 -8.71 -7.97
N LEU A 553 -21.08 -10.03 -7.84
CA LEU A 553 -22.29 -10.78 -7.48
C LEU A 553 -22.05 -11.53 -6.17
N TYR A 554 -22.96 -11.36 -5.22
CA TYR A 554 -23.14 -12.28 -4.11
C TYR A 554 -24.43 -13.07 -4.28
N ILE A 555 -24.38 -14.33 -3.90
CA ILE A 555 -25.56 -15.20 -3.83
C ILE A 555 -25.74 -15.57 -2.37
N ILE A 556 -26.74 -14.99 -1.72
CA ILE A 556 -27.11 -15.32 -0.35
C ILE A 556 -28.08 -16.51 -0.41
N PRO A 557 -27.68 -17.71 0.04
CA PRO A 557 -28.59 -18.84 0.07
C PRO A 557 -29.68 -18.61 1.10
N VAL A 558 -30.89 -19.06 0.77
CA VAL A 558 -32.06 -19.03 1.63
C VAL A 558 -32.49 -20.47 1.88
N ILE A 559 -32.42 -20.92 3.13
CA ILE A 559 -32.65 -22.32 3.50
C ILE A 559 -33.73 -22.37 4.58
N ILE A 560 -34.70 -23.26 4.38
CA ILE A 560 -35.74 -23.55 5.36
C ILE A 560 -35.41 -24.87 6.02
N SER A 561 -35.31 -24.87 7.35
CA SER A 561 -35.02 -26.07 8.12
C SER A 561 -35.94 -26.17 9.33
N ASP A 562 -36.23 -27.41 9.73
CA ASP A 562 -36.91 -27.71 10.99
C ASP A 562 -35.95 -27.58 12.19
N GLU A 563 -34.64 -27.71 11.95
CA GLU A 563 -33.57 -27.53 12.93
C GLU A 563 -32.51 -26.57 12.37
N ILE A 564 -32.35 -25.40 12.99
CA ILE A 564 -31.26 -24.47 12.69
C ILE A 564 -30.40 -24.37 13.92
N GLN A 565 -29.19 -24.91 13.83
CA GLN A 565 -28.16 -24.74 14.84
C GLN A 565 -27.11 -23.79 14.27
N SER A 566 -27.12 -22.56 14.77
CA SER A 566 -26.07 -21.58 14.48
C SER A 566 -24.93 -21.80 15.47
N TYR A 567 -23.73 -22.03 14.98
CA TYR A 567 -22.53 -22.10 15.79
C TYR A 567 -21.67 -20.88 15.49
N SER A 568 -21.43 -20.04 16.50
CA SER A 568 -20.33 -19.08 16.42
C SER A 568 -19.05 -19.86 16.67
N THR A 569 -18.17 -20.00 15.67
CA THR A 569 -16.86 -20.61 15.90
C THR A 569 -16.07 -19.70 16.82
N ASN A 570 -15.71 -20.24 18.00
CA ASN A 570 -15.18 -19.53 19.16
C ASN A 570 -15.95 -18.25 19.54
N PRO A 571 -16.96 -18.37 20.42
CA PRO A 571 -17.72 -17.22 20.89
C PRO A 571 -16.88 -16.30 21.78
N LEU A 572 -15.78 -16.78 22.38
CA LEU A 572 -14.97 -16.03 23.33
C LEU A 572 -13.79 -15.35 22.64
N ARG A 573 -13.85 -14.03 22.42
CA ARG A 573 -12.82 -13.30 21.66
C ARG A 573 -12.45 -11.96 22.28
N PHE A 574 -11.17 -11.57 22.15
CA PHE A 574 -10.73 -10.21 22.48
C PHE A 574 -11.40 -9.18 21.56
N ILE A 575 -11.79 -8.04 22.12
CA ILE A 575 -12.28 -6.89 21.36
C ILE A 575 -11.07 -5.98 21.11
N THR A 576 -10.33 -6.28 20.05
CA THR A 576 -9.15 -5.52 19.61
C THR A 576 -9.10 -5.52 18.09
N GLU A 577 -8.66 -4.41 17.50
CA GLU A 577 -8.41 -4.31 16.05
C GLU A 577 -7.03 -4.88 15.68
N LYS A 578 -6.18 -5.15 16.67
CA LYS A 578 -4.80 -5.64 16.52
C LYS A 578 -4.69 -7.10 16.98
N SER A 579 -4.11 -7.96 16.14
CA SER A 579 -3.85 -9.39 16.43
C SER A 579 -2.66 -9.60 17.38
N SER A 580 -1.78 -8.61 17.48
CA SER A 580 -0.67 -8.55 18.44
C SER A 580 -0.51 -7.12 18.95
N ILE A 581 -0.13 -6.97 20.21
CA ILE A 581 0.14 -5.66 20.80
C ILE A 581 1.63 -5.59 21.11
N LYS A 582 2.34 -4.67 20.44
CA LYS A 582 3.75 -4.38 20.68
C LYS A 582 3.92 -2.92 21.11
N PHE A 583 4.70 -2.67 22.15
CA PHE A 583 5.07 -1.32 22.57
C PHE A 583 6.31 -1.35 23.48
N THR A 584 7.01 -0.22 23.54
CA THR A 584 8.20 -0.01 24.37
C THR A 584 7.84 0.84 25.59
N ILE A 585 8.37 0.47 26.77
CA ILE A 585 8.24 1.27 28.00
C ILE A 585 9.63 1.48 28.61
N LEU A 586 9.81 2.60 29.31
CA LEU A 586 11.03 2.77 30.09
C LEU A 586 11.03 1.83 31.30
N SER A 587 12.21 1.41 31.75
CA SER A 587 12.39 0.53 32.93
C SER A 587 11.72 1.03 34.20
N LYS A 588 11.57 2.36 34.34
CA LYS A 588 10.90 3.05 35.46
C LYS A 588 9.44 3.41 35.21
N GLU A 589 8.93 3.11 34.02
CA GLU A 589 7.54 3.38 33.63
C GLU A 589 6.66 2.17 33.83
N THR A 590 5.39 2.42 34.13
CA THR A 590 4.35 1.41 34.23
C THR A 590 3.28 1.76 33.20
N LYS A 591 2.83 0.77 32.44
CA LYS A 591 1.70 0.92 31.52
C LYS A 591 0.52 0.13 32.05
N GLU A 592 -0.66 0.74 32.04
CA GLU A 592 -1.88 0.11 32.54
C GLU A 592 -3.04 0.35 31.57
N GLY A 593 -4.01 -0.56 31.57
CA GLY A 593 -5.21 -0.41 30.75
C GLY A 593 -6.13 -1.63 30.78
N ASP A 594 -7.35 -1.41 30.31
CA ASP A 594 -8.35 -2.46 30.16
C ASP A 594 -8.12 -3.26 28.89
N ILE A 595 -8.04 -4.58 29.03
CA ILE A 595 -8.13 -5.54 27.94
C ILE A 595 -9.56 -6.06 27.91
N LYS A 596 -10.23 -5.86 26.78
CA LYS A 596 -11.65 -6.23 26.61
C LYS A 596 -11.78 -7.52 25.83
N PHE A 597 -12.74 -8.35 26.22
CA PHE A 597 -13.15 -9.53 25.47
C PHE A 597 -14.64 -9.77 25.66
N LYS A 598 -15.25 -10.47 24.71
CA LYS A 598 -16.69 -10.64 24.64
C LYS A 598 -17.06 -12.07 24.26
N ASN A 599 -18.17 -12.51 24.83
CA ASN A 599 -18.90 -13.68 24.36
C ASN A 599 -19.82 -13.25 23.21
N PHE A 600 -19.45 -13.58 21.97
CA PHE A 600 -20.23 -13.35 20.76
C PHE A 600 -21.23 -14.48 20.46
N GLY A 601 -21.23 -15.53 21.26
CA GLY A 601 -22.15 -16.66 21.14
C GLY A 601 -23.48 -16.42 21.84
N ASP A 602 -24.36 -17.42 21.70
CA ASP A 602 -25.70 -17.49 22.27
C ASP A 602 -25.77 -18.32 23.57
N GLN A 603 -24.65 -18.93 23.98
CA GLN A 603 -24.52 -19.70 25.23
C GLN A 603 -23.72 -18.94 26.30
N THR A 604 -24.09 -19.09 27.56
CA THR A 604 -23.26 -18.60 28.70
C THR A 604 -22.01 -19.46 28.83
N LEU A 605 -20.83 -18.82 28.88
CA LEU A 605 -19.54 -19.48 29.07
C LEU A 605 -19.20 -19.52 30.55
N THR A 606 -18.73 -20.65 31.08
CA THR A 606 -18.43 -20.84 32.50
C THR A 606 -16.95 -21.06 32.76
N GLU A 607 -16.52 -20.70 33.98
CA GLU A 607 -15.14 -20.84 34.46
C GLU A 607 -14.07 -20.32 33.47
N VAL A 608 -14.26 -19.09 32.97
CA VAL A 608 -13.36 -18.46 32.00
C VAL A 608 -12.07 -18.04 32.69
N LYS A 609 -10.96 -18.72 32.39
CA LYS A 609 -9.62 -18.51 32.97
C LYS A 609 -8.75 -17.66 32.05
N LEU A 610 -7.87 -16.88 32.66
CA LEU A 610 -6.83 -16.10 31.98
C LEU A 610 -5.46 -16.67 32.31
N ALA A 611 -4.62 -16.84 31.30
CA ALA A 611 -3.27 -17.34 31.45
C ALA A 611 -2.28 -16.47 30.66
N LEU A 612 -1.20 -16.08 31.32
CA LEU A 612 -0.04 -15.47 30.69
C LEU A 612 0.99 -16.55 30.36
N SER A 613 1.75 -16.38 29.28
CA SER A 613 2.84 -17.28 28.90
C SER A 613 4.14 -16.52 28.60
N GLY A 614 5.24 -17.27 28.48
CA GLY A 614 6.55 -16.71 28.14
C GLY A 614 7.07 -15.73 29.19
N LYS A 615 7.85 -14.75 28.73
CA LYS A 615 8.48 -13.74 29.60
C LYS A 615 7.49 -12.70 30.13
N LEU A 616 6.24 -12.68 29.63
CA LEU A 616 5.21 -11.77 30.15
C LEU A 616 4.84 -12.04 31.60
N LEU A 617 4.99 -13.29 32.08
CA LEU A 617 4.77 -13.65 33.48
C LEU A 617 5.63 -12.84 34.44
N GLU A 618 6.78 -12.35 33.97
CA GLU A 618 7.75 -11.59 34.76
C GLU A 618 7.33 -10.12 34.92
N ILE A 619 6.53 -9.59 33.99
CA ILE A 619 6.29 -8.14 33.89
C ILE A 619 4.82 -7.73 33.84
N VAL A 620 3.88 -8.64 33.56
CA VAL A 620 2.44 -8.35 33.46
C VAL A 620 1.69 -8.91 34.66
N ALA A 621 0.90 -8.06 35.32
CA ALA A 621 -0.04 -8.44 36.36
C ALA A 621 -1.47 -8.13 35.93
N LEU A 622 -2.35 -9.13 35.98
CA LEU A 622 -3.79 -8.98 35.77
C LEU A 622 -4.49 -8.79 37.10
N ASP A 623 -5.53 -7.96 37.15
CA ASP A 623 -6.37 -7.79 38.34
C ASP A 623 -7.29 -8.99 38.60
N THR A 624 -7.58 -9.77 37.56
CA THR A 624 -8.48 -10.93 37.58
C THR A 624 -7.86 -12.08 36.81
N ALA A 625 -7.82 -13.27 37.43
CA ALA A 625 -7.31 -14.49 36.80
C ALA A 625 -8.43 -15.38 36.21
N SER A 626 -9.69 -15.16 36.59
CA SER A 626 -10.84 -15.90 36.03
C SER A 626 -12.17 -15.20 36.28
N PHE A 627 -13.18 -15.57 35.48
CA PHE A 627 -14.58 -15.20 35.64
C PHE A 627 -15.41 -16.47 35.82
N SER A 628 -16.34 -16.46 36.78
CA SER A 628 -17.24 -17.61 36.99
C SER A 628 -18.12 -17.89 35.77
N GLN A 629 -18.60 -16.83 35.10
CA GLN A 629 -19.35 -16.93 33.86
C GLN A 629 -19.32 -15.64 33.02
N ILE A 630 -19.66 -15.77 31.73
CA ILE A 630 -19.86 -14.68 30.77
C ILE A 630 -21.08 -14.99 29.92
N ASN A 631 -22.13 -14.18 30.05
CA ASN A 631 -23.40 -14.37 29.35
C ASN A 631 -23.30 -14.04 27.85
N PRO A 632 -24.27 -14.48 27.03
CA PRO A 632 -24.36 -14.12 25.62
C PRO A 632 -24.28 -12.61 25.41
N ASN A 633 -23.47 -12.17 24.44
CA ASN A 633 -23.18 -10.77 24.13
C ASN A 633 -22.56 -9.94 25.27
N GLU A 634 -22.17 -10.55 26.39
CA GLU A 634 -21.55 -9.85 27.51
C GLU A 634 -20.07 -9.57 27.23
N THR A 635 -19.65 -8.33 27.48
CA THR A 635 -18.25 -7.90 27.44
C THR A 635 -17.67 -7.90 28.85
N LYS A 636 -16.51 -8.51 29.03
CA LYS A 636 -15.68 -8.42 30.23
C LYS A 636 -14.44 -7.60 29.95
N ASN A 637 -13.97 -6.92 30.98
CA ASN A 637 -12.73 -6.17 30.98
C ASN A 637 -11.80 -6.78 32.02
N VAL A 638 -10.51 -6.85 31.72
CA VAL A 638 -9.45 -7.20 32.66
C VAL A 638 -8.44 -6.08 32.67
N PHE A 639 -8.13 -5.57 33.84
CA PHE A 639 -7.15 -4.51 34.00
C PHE A 639 -5.75 -5.10 34.06
N ALA A 640 -4.92 -4.79 33.07
CA ALA A 640 -3.54 -5.23 33.00
C ALA A 640 -2.59 -4.12 33.47
N ARG A 641 -1.61 -4.47 34.30
CA ARG A 641 -0.50 -3.60 34.71
C ARG A 641 0.81 -4.20 34.27
N ILE A 642 1.59 -3.43 33.52
CA ILE A 642 2.82 -3.86 32.89
C ILE A 642 3.96 -3.08 33.50
N ASN A 643 4.96 -3.81 33.97
CA ASN A 643 6.07 -3.27 34.76
C ASN A 643 5.60 -2.52 36.02
N LYS A 644 4.68 -3.13 36.78
CA LYS A 644 4.15 -2.54 38.03
C LYS A 644 5.25 -2.26 39.05
N ASN A 645 6.23 -3.16 39.13
CA ASN A 645 7.28 -3.12 40.14
C ASN A 645 8.48 -2.25 39.75
N LYS A 646 8.54 -1.76 38.49
CA LYS A 646 9.63 -0.90 37.97
C LYS A 646 11.04 -1.47 38.19
N ASN A 647 11.15 -2.80 38.18
CA ASN A 647 12.37 -3.56 38.40
C ASN A 647 12.65 -4.72 37.42
N PRO A 648 12.20 -4.72 36.15
CA PRO A 648 12.58 -5.73 35.18
C PRO A 648 13.92 -5.39 34.52
N LEU A 649 14.62 -6.41 34.03
CA LEU A 649 15.82 -6.24 33.22
C LEU A 649 15.45 -5.58 31.88
N SER A 650 16.33 -4.75 31.34
CA SER A 650 16.15 -4.24 29.97
C SER A 650 16.16 -5.39 28.96
N GLY A 651 15.24 -5.37 27.98
CA GLY A 651 15.10 -6.41 26.95
C GLY A 651 13.66 -6.67 26.51
N ASP A 652 13.51 -7.67 25.65
CA ASP A 652 12.23 -8.09 25.07
C ASP A 652 11.50 -9.12 25.94
N TYR A 653 10.26 -8.79 26.26
CA TYR A 653 9.33 -9.66 26.99
C TYR A 653 8.18 -10.06 26.06
N LYS A 654 8.29 -11.28 25.51
CA LYS A 654 7.32 -11.85 24.58
C LYS A 654 6.50 -12.96 25.23
N GLY A 655 5.24 -13.06 24.85
CA GLY A 655 4.35 -14.12 25.29
C GLY A 655 2.91 -13.89 24.85
N ASN A 656 2.01 -14.69 25.41
CA ASN A 656 0.58 -14.61 25.09
C ASN A 656 -0.26 -14.36 26.35
N LEU A 657 -1.33 -13.57 26.19
CA LEU A 657 -2.48 -13.58 27.08
C LEU A 657 -3.56 -14.49 26.46
N THR A 658 -3.87 -15.59 27.13
CA THR A 658 -4.85 -16.58 26.70
C THR A 658 -6.07 -16.53 27.59
N ILE A 659 -7.27 -16.51 27.00
CA ILE A 659 -8.55 -16.72 27.71
C ILE A 659 -9.11 -18.07 27.33
N ILE A 660 -9.57 -18.86 28.29
CA ILE A 660 -10.05 -20.24 28.09
C ILE A 660 -11.30 -20.48 28.92
N SER A 661 -12.41 -20.95 28.34
CA SER A 661 -13.61 -21.35 29.08
C SER A 661 -13.64 -22.85 29.37
N LYS A 662 -14.50 -23.26 30.32
CA LYS A 662 -14.74 -24.69 30.64
C LYS A 662 -15.23 -25.48 29.43
N GLU A 663 -16.00 -24.83 28.58
CA GLU A 663 -16.56 -25.40 27.35
C GLU A 663 -15.49 -25.62 26.27
N GLY A 664 -14.23 -25.26 26.53
CA GLY A 664 -13.10 -25.51 25.65
C GLY A 664 -12.80 -24.39 24.65
N TYR A 665 -13.53 -23.27 24.72
CA TYR A 665 -13.27 -22.12 23.87
C TYR A 665 -12.05 -21.34 24.36
N ALA A 666 -11.11 -21.05 23.46
CA ALA A 666 -9.88 -20.35 23.80
C ALA A 666 -9.53 -19.24 22.80
N SER A 667 -9.12 -18.07 23.28
CA SER A 667 -8.63 -16.97 22.44
C SER A 667 -7.30 -16.48 22.96
N VAL A 668 -6.41 -16.10 22.04
CA VAL A 668 -5.01 -15.75 22.33
C VAL A 668 -4.71 -14.35 21.82
N LEU A 669 -4.07 -13.54 22.65
CA LEU A 669 -3.56 -12.22 22.31
C LEU A 669 -2.05 -12.20 22.53
N ALA A 670 -1.28 -12.04 21.45
CA ALA A 670 0.17 -11.93 21.54
C ALA A 670 0.57 -10.54 22.05
N LEU A 671 1.48 -10.50 23.03
CA LEU A 671 2.01 -9.27 23.62
C LEU A 671 3.55 -9.28 23.54
N GLU A 672 4.11 -8.20 23.04
CA GLU A 672 5.56 -7.95 22.99
C GLU A 672 5.86 -6.61 23.66
N VAL A 673 6.53 -6.67 24.81
CA VAL A 673 6.91 -5.47 25.57
C VAL A 673 8.43 -5.36 25.56
N GLU A 674 8.93 -4.28 25.00
CA GLU A 674 10.34 -3.92 25.12
C GLU A 674 10.50 -3.01 26.33
N ILE A 675 11.44 -3.35 27.23
CA ILE A 675 11.80 -2.50 28.36
C ILE A 675 13.20 -1.95 28.13
N THR A 676 13.35 -0.62 28.22
CA THR A 676 14.63 0.06 28.01
C THR A 676 14.91 1.12 29.09
N ASP A 677 16.18 1.24 29.50
CA ASP A 677 16.63 2.30 30.41
C ASP A 677 16.86 3.65 29.69
N PHE A 678 16.87 3.63 28.36
CA PHE A 678 17.16 4.80 27.55
C PHE A 678 15.86 5.43 27.07
N LYS A 679 15.62 6.70 27.45
CA LYS A 679 14.81 7.56 26.59
C LYS A 679 15.52 7.60 25.26
N SER A 680 14.82 7.25 24.18
CA SER A 680 15.27 7.46 22.81
C SER A 680 15.57 8.95 22.59
N SER A 681 16.79 9.34 22.98
CA SER A 681 17.47 10.56 22.65
C SER A 681 18.77 10.13 21.99
N GLN A 682 18.98 10.63 20.77
CA GLN A 682 20.15 10.44 19.92
C GLN A 682 21.49 10.46 20.70
N VAL A 683 22.45 9.60 20.32
CA VAL A 683 23.88 9.91 20.09
C VAL A 683 24.66 8.63 19.71
N GLU A 684 25.46 8.73 18.64
CA GLU A 684 26.52 7.81 18.19
C GLU A 684 27.58 7.56 19.27
N ILE A 685 28.03 6.31 19.47
CA ILE A 685 29.46 6.03 19.73
C ILE A 685 29.90 4.75 19.01
N LYS A 686 31.03 4.92 18.34
CA LYS A 686 31.88 3.96 17.63
C LYS A 686 32.29 2.74 18.47
N SER A 687 32.42 1.63 17.76
CA SER A 687 33.06 0.39 18.17
C SER A 687 34.54 0.56 18.50
N GLU A 688 35.01 -0.05 19.59
CA GLU A 688 36.35 -0.66 19.62
C GLU A 688 36.47 -1.81 20.65
N SER A 689 36.92 -2.95 20.11
CA SER A 689 37.79 -4.01 20.67
C SER A 689 37.41 -4.85 21.91
N ASP A 690 37.22 -6.15 21.62
CA ASP A 690 37.87 -7.34 22.20
C ASP A 690 38.14 -7.44 23.71
N VAL A 691 37.53 -8.43 24.38
CA VAL A 691 38.23 -9.39 25.28
C VAL A 691 37.50 -10.75 25.27
N LYS A 692 38.26 -11.81 25.03
CA LYS A 692 37.90 -13.24 25.17
C LYS A 692 37.52 -13.60 26.61
N GLN A 693 36.57 -14.52 26.78
CA GLN A 693 36.74 -15.59 27.77
C GLN A 693 35.91 -16.84 27.46
N GLU A 694 36.60 -17.97 27.50
CA GLU A 694 36.10 -19.35 27.51
C GLU A 694 35.25 -19.61 28.75
N THR A 695 34.19 -20.41 28.65
CA THR A 695 33.96 -21.50 29.62
C THR A 695 33.02 -22.58 29.08
N GLU A 696 33.59 -23.78 28.99
CA GLU A 696 33.08 -25.11 29.36
C GLU A 696 31.71 -25.63 28.90
N GLU A 697 31.83 -26.74 28.17
CA GLU A 697 30.83 -27.77 27.91
C GLU A 697 30.39 -28.48 29.20
N GLU A 698 29.08 -28.62 29.40
CA GLU A 698 28.53 -29.65 30.29
C GLU A 698 27.62 -30.57 29.47
N LYS A 699 28.06 -31.82 29.32
CA LYS A 699 27.31 -32.92 28.70
C LYS A 699 26.28 -33.44 29.70
N VAL A 700 25.01 -33.49 29.28
CA VAL A 700 24.00 -34.36 29.89
C VAL A 700 23.47 -35.31 28.82
N ASN A 701 23.66 -36.61 29.08
CA ASN A 701 23.13 -37.73 28.32
C ASN A 701 21.60 -37.79 28.47
N GLU A 702 20.87 -37.76 27.36
CA GLU A 702 19.51 -38.30 27.30
C GLU A 702 19.53 -39.67 26.59
N THR A 703 19.08 -40.67 27.34
CA THR A 703 18.80 -42.02 26.88
C THR A 703 17.56 -41.99 25.98
N GLN A 704 17.71 -42.34 24.70
CA GLN A 704 16.58 -42.56 23.80
C GLN A 704 16.03 -43.98 23.99
N GLU A 705 14.75 -44.09 24.35
CA GLU A 705 13.94 -45.29 24.13
C GLU A 705 13.49 -45.33 22.67
N GLU A 706 13.81 -46.42 21.97
CA GLU A 706 13.31 -46.76 20.64
C GLU A 706 11.81 -47.07 20.68
N ILE A 707 11.00 -46.34 19.92
CA ILE A 707 9.68 -46.80 19.45
C ILE A 707 9.83 -47.17 17.97
N GLN A 708 9.65 -48.46 17.67
CA GLN A 708 9.61 -49.02 16.33
C GLN A 708 8.40 -48.49 15.53
N GLU A 709 8.66 -47.77 14.43
CA GLU A 709 7.67 -47.54 13.37
C GLU A 709 7.51 -48.78 12.49
N GLU A 710 6.30 -49.32 12.42
CA GLU A 710 5.91 -50.32 11.41
C GLU A 710 5.99 -49.73 9.99
N ARG A 711 6.98 -50.18 9.22
CA ARG A 711 7.12 -49.88 7.79
C ARG A 711 5.92 -50.44 7.01
N LYS A 712 5.03 -49.55 6.54
CA LYS A 712 4.12 -49.86 5.43
C LYS A 712 4.94 -50.16 4.17
N SER A 713 4.64 -51.29 3.51
CA SER A 713 5.45 -51.84 2.43
C SER A 713 5.51 -50.92 1.21
N ALA A 714 6.71 -50.47 0.85
CA ALA A 714 7.01 -49.70 -0.36
C ALA A 714 7.00 -50.55 -1.66
N LEU A 715 6.41 -51.75 -1.61
CA LEU A 715 6.38 -52.68 -2.74
C LEU A 715 5.62 -52.14 -3.97
N PRO A 716 4.48 -51.41 -3.85
CA PRO A 716 3.76 -50.90 -5.02
C PRO A 716 4.52 -49.76 -5.73
N ILE A 717 5.17 -48.87 -4.97
CA ILE A 717 5.88 -47.70 -5.50
C ILE A 717 7.16 -48.11 -6.22
N ALA A 718 7.88 -49.11 -5.69
CA ALA A 718 9.07 -49.66 -6.34
C ALA A 718 8.75 -50.34 -7.69
N ILE A 719 7.59 -51.00 -7.80
CA ILE A 719 7.14 -51.63 -9.05
C ILE A 719 6.79 -50.55 -10.10
N ILE A 720 6.15 -49.46 -9.70
CA ILE A 720 5.82 -48.34 -10.61
C ILE A 720 7.10 -47.67 -11.13
N ILE A 721 8.08 -47.41 -10.26
CA ILE A 721 9.37 -46.83 -10.66
C ILE A 721 10.14 -47.77 -11.62
N LEU A 722 10.10 -49.08 -11.38
CA LEU A 722 10.73 -50.07 -12.25
C LEU A 722 10.11 -50.10 -13.65
N VAL A 723 8.77 -50.01 -13.76
CA VAL A 723 8.06 -49.96 -15.04
C VAL A 723 8.37 -48.67 -15.80
N ILE A 724 8.45 -47.53 -15.11
CA ILE A 724 8.86 -46.24 -15.72
C ILE A 724 10.29 -46.31 -16.24
N LEU A 725 11.22 -46.93 -15.49
CA LEU A 725 12.61 -47.11 -15.93
C LEU A 725 12.72 -48.03 -17.15
N ILE A 726 11.97 -49.13 -17.20
CA ILE A 726 11.94 -50.04 -18.35
C ILE A 726 11.39 -49.33 -19.59
N LEU A 727 10.33 -48.53 -19.43
CA LEU A 727 9.78 -47.71 -20.52
C LEU A 727 10.76 -46.64 -20.98
N ALA A 728 11.46 -45.96 -20.06
CA ALA A 728 12.48 -44.97 -20.41
C ALA A 728 13.65 -45.60 -21.19
N VAL A 729 14.11 -46.80 -20.79
CA VAL A 729 15.17 -47.54 -21.50
C VAL A 729 14.71 -47.99 -22.88
N LEU A 730 13.47 -48.51 -23.01
CA LEU A 730 12.88 -48.86 -24.30
C LEU A 730 12.74 -47.65 -25.23
N THR A 731 12.31 -46.51 -24.69
CA THR A 731 12.15 -45.26 -25.44
C THR A 731 13.52 -44.71 -25.87
N PHE A 732 14.53 -44.75 -24.99
CA PHE A 732 15.91 -44.39 -25.30
C PHE A 732 16.50 -45.28 -26.41
N TYR A 733 16.23 -46.59 -26.38
CA TYR A 733 16.70 -47.53 -27.39
C TYR A 733 16.06 -47.28 -28.77
N ILE A 734 14.79 -46.87 -28.80
CA ILE A 734 14.07 -46.51 -30.03
C ILE A 734 14.58 -45.16 -30.59
N ILE A 735 14.89 -44.19 -29.72
CA ILE A 735 15.41 -42.87 -30.14
C ILE A 735 16.84 -42.98 -30.66
N LYS A 736 17.69 -43.85 -30.09
CA LYS A 736 19.10 -44.01 -30.50
C LYS A 736 19.29 -44.57 -31.92
N LYS A 737 18.25 -45.15 -32.54
CA LYS A 737 18.28 -45.58 -33.96
C LYS A 737 18.18 -44.44 -34.97
N LYS A 738 17.92 -43.19 -34.55
CA LYS A 738 17.96 -42.01 -35.44
C LYS A 738 19.24 -41.21 -35.21
N LYS A 739 20.15 -41.23 -36.19
CA LYS A 739 21.37 -40.40 -36.18
C LYS A 739 21.00 -38.90 -36.13
N PRO A 740 21.57 -38.10 -35.21
CA PRO A 740 21.30 -36.66 -35.16
C PRO A 740 22.12 -35.89 -36.20
N ARG A 741 21.47 -34.95 -36.90
CA ARG A 741 22.13 -33.85 -37.63
C ARG A 741 22.60 -32.79 -36.63
N LYS A 742 23.85 -32.32 -36.77
CA LYS A 742 24.45 -31.24 -35.95
C LYS A 742 23.72 -29.90 -36.21
N SER A 743 23.31 -29.21 -35.15
CA SER A 743 22.87 -27.81 -35.19
C SER A 743 24.04 -26.87 -34.87
N LYS A 744 24.26 -25.87 -35.73
CA LYS A 744 25.15 -24.72 -35.48
C LYS A 744 24.49 -23.79 -34.45
N LYS A 745 25.26 -23.31 -33.46
CA LYS A 745 24.89 -22.16 -32.62
C LYS A 745 24.98 -20.88 -33.46
N VAL A 746 23.94 -20.06 -33.42
CA VAL A 746 23.96 -18.68 -33.90
C VAL A 746 24.08 -17.80 -32.66
N GLU A 747 25.15 -17.04 -32.58
CA GLU A 747 25.40 -16.03 -31.56
C GLU A 747 24.81 -14.71 -32.08
N VAL A 748 23.81 -14.17 -31.39
CA VAL A 748 23.19 -12.88 -31.73
C VAL A 748 23.93 -11.82 -30.91
N ASN A 749 24.70 -10.99 -31.61
CA ASN A 749 25.43 -9.87 -31.02
C ASN A 749 24.55 -8.60 -31.15
N PHE A 750 24.12 -8.02 -30.04
CA PHE A 750 23.40 -6.74 -30.06
C PHE A 750 24.41 -5.59 -30.24
N PRO A 751 24.11 -4.55 -31.06
CA PRO A 751 24.98 -3.39 -31.18
C PRO A 751 24.98 -2.59 -29.88
N LYS A 752 26.19 -2.25 -29.39
CA LYS A 752 26.37 -1.36 -28.23
C LYS A 752 25.81 0.04 -28.57
N PRO A 753 25.15 0.72 -27.61
CA PRO A 753 24.71 2.10 -27.80
C PRO A 753 25.93 3.01 -28.00
N THR A 754 25.86 3.87 -29.00
CA THR A 754 26.86 4.91 -29.24
C THR A 754 26.83 5.92 -28.09
N GLU A 755 27.92 5.97 -27.33
CA GLU A 755 28.16 6.92 -26.24
C GLU A 755 27.90 8.36 -26.69
N SER A 756 27.06 9.09 -25.95
CA SER A 756 26.80 10.50 -26.21
C SER A 756 28.07 11.33 -25.97
N ALA A 757 28.23 12.44 -26.70
CA ALA A 757 29.38 13.33 -26.53
C ALA A 757 29.52 13.85 -25.09
N ARG A 758 28.41 13.96 -24.35
CA ARG A 758 28.38 14.37 -22.94
C ARG A 758 28.94 13.27 -22.01
N PHE A 759 28.72 11.99 -22.34
CA PHE A 759 29.30 10.86 -21.60
C PHE A 759 30.82 10.76 -21.76
N LYS A 760 31.35 11.09 -22.93
CA LYS A 760 32.81 11.14 -23.16
C LYS A 760 33.48 12.28 -22.38
N GLU A 761 32.83 13.44 -22.32
CA GLU A 761 33.31 14.56 -21.50
C GLU A 761 33.23 14.23 -19.99
N HIS A 762 32.24 13.43 -19.59
CA HIS A 762 32.11 12.92 -18.22
C HIS A 762 33.24 11.94 -17.85
N LEU A 763 33.57 10.97 -18.72
CA LEU A 763 34.72 10.08 -18.52
C LEU A 763 36.04 10.87 -18.43
N ARG A 764 36.18 11.93 -19.24
CA ARG A 764 37.35 12.83 -19.22
C ARG A 764 37.47 13.58 -17.88
N ARG A 765 36.36 14.10 -17.35
CA ARG A 765 36.35 14.77 -16.03
C ARG A 765 36.61 13.80 -14.87
N LEU A 766 36.11 12.57 -14.95
CA LEU A 766 36.40 11.53 -13.95
C LEU A 766 37.88 11.13 -13.95
N GLU A 767 38.55 11.13 -15.09
CA GLU A 767 40.00 10.93 -15.18
C GLU A 767 40.81 12.13 -14.67
N GLU A 768 40.30 13.36 -14.85
CA GLU A 768 40.92 14.58 -14.31
C GLU A 768 40.79 14.67 -12.78
N LEU A 769 39.67 14.24 -12.19
CA LEU A 769 39.46 14.21 -10.73
C LEU A 769 40.19 13.06 -10.02
N LYS A 770 40.61 12.02 -10.75
CA LYS A 770 41.45 10.93 -10.23
C LYS A 770 42.95 11.27 -10.23
N LYS A 771 43.36 12.31 -10.95
CA LYS A 771 44.73 12.85 -10.94
C LYS A 771 44.84 13.96 -9.91
#